data_AF-A0AAD7HF08-F1
#
_entry.id   AF-A0AAD7HF08-F1
#
_cell.length_a   1.000
_cell.length_b   1.000
_cell.length_c   1.000
_cell.angle_alpha   90.00
_cell.angle_beta   90.00
_cell.angle_gamma   90.00
#
_symmetry.space_group_name_H-M   'P 1'
#
loop_
_entity.id
_entity.type
_entity.pdbx_description
1 polymer ?
#
loop_
_entity_poly.entity_id
_entity_poly.type
_entity_poly.pdbx_seq_one_letter_code
_entity_poly.pdbx_strand_id
1 'polypeptide(L)'
;MANDETLREVIHLPDEIISEILSPALRVSDEAFSYVSHHNTVSPFMTFTESTSALLVVCKSWLRVATPLLYNVVILRSKAQAQALAATLTANPALGAFIRKLRAEGGYAISMFKILQNSPNITDLFLSVDFASGDNACGLCRGLALLDPIRVIVGKATLWGRISKNAQKLVDTLAECIPAWKNLAVFQLDHFFAITAAAATLIDTLTEAPNLSTFVILDHRFDLRRVPEYMKLVATNCALKRIRLEPPRADKPGLFDTRAWFYDDVKKNKTIDMLLNLDWATSSTPVDSPCPIETDDTPSIPFVYPPRLAANSAQEDAIWSRVLCFALHDDISEDPYYNFTDPTPHYTPLLVCKLFARIGTPQLYQRPVLNSVDAMTLFTSALATKPVLGSYVRCLTIGDVGSLSSFKSLMAKMPALTELRGARRCPSMTWKVFSDLGESLRGPTLKVFHGIQIPKAVAKGGTANPVIFASFPRMQKYEWNSSTPFKTEPKLIGVDTFSLLVDLTVTTFHESFLDVLSNMELPSLQTVAFAVQSKGGARFFRKHGGKLRELTLSVAQIEDTQLAIWHNCPSMQVLTVSYSSKFPATATCLTPTKDNATLERIAFTKTEDCYRLKQNHKQALNQLMAALASSSNFPALREVSHPFCEWPTAEPEISNSRWVKSAEKFLERGVRLVGPSGVPWRPRLKFVKSKK
;
A
#
# COMPACT_ATOMS: atom_id res chain seq x y z
N MET A 1 -46.37 15.10 28.14
CA MET A 1 -45.55 15.19 26.92
C MET A 1 -45.15 16.64 26.77
N ALA A 2 -44.01 17.01 27.37
CA ALA A 2 -43.46 18.36 27.29
C ALA A 2 -42.50 18.43 26.09
N ASN A 3 -42.62 19.49 25.29
CA ASN A 3 -41.80 19.77 24.12
C ASN A 3 -40.33 19.93 24.53
N ASP A 4 -39.54 18.89 24.29
CA ASP A 4 -38.07 18.93 24.31
C ASP A 4 -37.56 19.46 22.95
N GLU A 5 -38.00 20.67 22.61
CA GLU A 5 -37.57 21.46 21.43
C GLU A 5 -36.43 22.44 21.80
N THR A 6 -35.98 22.40 23.05
CA THR A 6 -34.85 23.20 23.53
C THR A 6 -33.53 22.63 23.03
N LEU A 7 -32.99 23.29 22.01
CA LEU A 7 -31.55 23.41 21.74
C LEU A 7 -30.85 22.17 21.18
N ARG A 8 -31.23 21.74 19.97
CA ARG A 8 -30.18 21.40 19.00
C ARG A 8 -29.71 22.68 18.34
N GLU A 9 -28.92 23.47 19.07
CA GLU A 9 -28.04 24.45 18.43
C GLU A 9 -27.17 23.67 17.43
N VAL A 10 -27.54 23.74 16.16
CA VAL A 10 -26.75 23.16 15.09
C VAL A 10 -25.48 23.99 15.05
N ILE A 11 -24.40 23.42 15.56
CA ILE A 11 -23.07 24.03 15.55
C ILE A 11 -22.74 24.36 14.09
N HIS A 12 -22.82 25.65 13.73
CA HIS A 12 -22.46 26.13 12.41
C HIS A 12 -20.95 26.34 12.39
N LEU A 13 -20.23 25.44 11.74
CA LEU A 13 -18.80 25.62 11.52
C LEU A 13 -18.57 26.76 10.50
N PRO A 14 -17.61 27.66 10.74
CA PRO A 14 -17.15 28.60 9.71
C PRO A 14 -16.64 27.86 8.46
N ASP A 15 -16.72 28.52 7.30
CA ASP A 15 -16.35 27.90 6.03
C ASP A 15 -14.88 27.52 5.96
N GLU A 16 -14.01 28.28 6.63
CA GLU A 16 -12.58 28.02 6.73
C GLU A 16 -12.32 26.69 7.44
N ILE A 17 -13.04 26.43 8.54
CA ILE A 17 -12.93 25.18 9.28
C ILE A 17 -13.47 24.01 8.47
N ILE A 18 -14.61 24.19 7.77
CA ILE A 18 -15.14 23.18 6.86
C ILE A 18 -14.12 22.90 5.73
N SER A 19 -13.50 23.94 5.18
CA SER A 19 -12.47 23.82 4.15
C SER A 19 -11.27 23.03 4.64
N GLU A 20 -10.74 23.32 5.83
CA GLU A 20 -9.62 22.57 6.43
C GLU A 20 -9.99 21.10 6.70
N ILE A 21 -11.22 20.83 7.17
CA ILE A 21 -11.70 19.46 7.39
C ILE A 21 -11.79 18.68 6.07
N LEU A 22 -12.28 19.33 5.01
CA LEU A 22 -12.52 18.69 3.71
C LEU A 22 -11.26 18.58 2.85
N SER A 23 -10.30 19.47 3.06
CA SER A 23 -9.11 19.59 2.21
C SER A 23 -8.31 18.29 2.09
N PRO A 24 -8.02 17.54 3.16
CA PRO A 24 -7.29 16.25 3.04
C PRO A 24 -8.00 15.21 2.16
N ALA A 25 -9.33 15.25 2.09
CA ALA A 25 -10.12 14.30 1.30
C ALA A 25 -10.39 14.76 -0.14
N LEU A 26 -10.42 16.07 -0.38
CA LEU A 26 -10.77 16.66 -1.68
C LEU A 26 -9.56 17.19 -2.47
N ARG A 27 -8.48 17.58 -1.79
CA ARG A 27 -7.28 18.10 -2.46
C ARG A 27 -6.44 16.95 -3.00
N VAL A 28 -5.92 17.18 -4.19
CA VAL A 28 -4.90 16.34 -4.80
C VAL A 28 -3.56 17.04 -4.59
N SER A 29 -2.62 16.37 -3.92
CA SER A 29 -1.27 16.92 -3.75
C SER A 29 -0.63 17.15 -5.12
N ASP A 30 0.28 18.13 -5.18
CA ASP A 30 0.97 18.43 -6.44
C ASP A 30 1.77 17.22 -6.95
N GLU A 31 2.43 16.50 -6.04
CA GLU A 31 3.14 15.25 -6.31
C GLU A 31 2.22 14.19 -6.93
N ALA A 32 1.00 14.02 -6.40
CA ALA A 32 0.05 13.10 -6.98
C ALA A 32 -0.41 13.58 -8.37
N PHE A 33 -0.65 14.88 -8.55
CA PHE A 33 -1.09 15.46 -9.82
C PHE A 33 -0.03 15.35 -10.92
N SER A 34 1.25 15.59 -10.61
CA SER A 34 2.37 15.48 -11.54
C SER A 34 2.85 14.03 -11.73
N TYR A 35 2.38 13.08 -10.91
CA TYR A 35 2.79 11.70 -10.96
C TYR A 35 2.61 11.06 -12.35
N VAL A 36 3.70 10.78 -13.03
CA VAL A 36 3.70 9.99 -14.28
C VAL A 36 3.78 8.51 -13.88
N SER A 37 2.85 7.69 -14.39
CA SER A 37 2.87 6.25 -14.11
C SER A 37 4.09 5.62 -14.76
N HIS A 38 4.87 4.85 -14.01
CA HIS A 38 6.00 4.10 -14.54
C HIS A 38 5.65 2.62 -14.56
N HIS A 39 6.39 1.79 -15.31
CA HIS A 39 6.14 0.34 -15.32
C HIS A 39 6.04 -0.24 -13.90
N ASN A 40 4.88 -0.84 -13.62
CA ASN A 40 4.49 -1.51 -12.38
C ASN A 40 4.12 -0.60 -11.20
N THR A 41 4.03 0.71 -11.38
CA THR A 41 3.47 1.59 -10.34
C THR A 41 2.02 1.92 -10.64
N VAL A 42 1.18 1.74 -9.63
CA VAL A 42 -0.24 2.08 -9.67
C VAL A 42 -0.33 3.59 -9.52
N SER A 43 -0.95 4.30 -10.47
CA SER A 43 -1.19 5.74 -10.34
C SER A 43 -1.93 6.02 -9.02
N PRO A 44 -1.59 7.10 -8.29
CA PRO A 44 -2.20 7.42 -7.00
C PRO A 44 -3.72 7.60 -7.11
N PHE A 45 -4.22 7.90 -8.31
CA PHE A 45 -5.65 8.04 -8.56
C PHE A 45 -6.36 6.70 -8.80
N MET A 46 -5.64 5.58 -8.86
CA MET A 46 -6.22 4.24 -9.09
C MET A 46 -6.78 3.62 -7.80
N THR A 47 -6.28 4.03 -6.64
CA THR A 47 -6.79 3.56 -5.34
C THR A 47 -8.03 4.37 -4.98
N PHE A 48 -9.21 3.86 -5.33
CA PHE A 48 -10.47 4.52 -4.99
C PHE A 48 -10.81 4.32 -3.51
N THR A 49 -10.49 5.32 -2.69
CA THR A 49 -11.03 5.46 -1.33
C THR A 49 -12.36 6.21 -1.41
N GLU A 50 -13.44 5.46 -1.65
CA GLU A 50 -14.81 6.00 -1.74
C GLU A 50 -15.00 7.10 -2.81
N SER A 51 -16.23 7.59 -2.99
CA SER A 51 -16.50 8.69 -3.92
C SER A 51 -16.47 9.99 -3.15
N THR A 52 -15.54 10.88 -3.47
CA THR A 52 -15.43 12.20 -2.84
C THR A 52 -16.70 13.05 -2.99
N SER A 53 -17.55 12.76 -3.98
CA SER A 53 -18.85 13.42 -4.13
C SER A 53 -19.83 13.10 -3.00
N ALA A 54 -19.61 12.03 -2.20
CA ALA A 54 -20.41 11.76 -1.01
C ALA A 54 -20.30 12.88 0.04
N LEU A 55 -19.18 13.62 0.06
CA LEU A 55 -18.99 14.76 0.94
C LEU A 55 -19.88 15.95 0.55
N LEU A 56 -20.31 16.03 -0.72
CA LEU A 56 -21.18 17.11 -1.21
C LEU A 56 -22.63 16.99 -0.70
N VAL A 57 -23.06 15.79 -0.30
CA VAL A 57 -24.47 15.54 0.07
C VAL A 57 -24.72 15.62 1.58
N VAL A 58 -23.72 16.02 2.37
CA VAL A 58 -23.83 16.12 3.83
C VAL A 58 -24.77 17.26 4.24
N CYS A 59 -24.48 18.51 3.82
CA CYS A 59 -25.33 19.67 4.06
C CYS A 59 -25.02 20.81 3.05
N LYS A 60 -25.81 21.89 3.08
CA LYS A 60 -25.63 23.04 2.16
C LYS A 60 -24.29 23.75 2.34
N SER A 61 -23.79 23.90 3.57
CA SER A 61 -22.48 24.52 3.82
C SER A 61 -21.34 23.66 3.28
N TRP A 62 -21.40 22.34 3.48
CA TRP A 62 -20.45 21.39 2.89
C TRP A 62 -20.51 21.43 1.37
N LEU A 63 -21.70 21.37 0.76
CA LEU A 63 -21.83 21.52 -0.70
C LEU A 63 -21.16 22.81 -1.19
N ARG A 64 -21.43 23.95 -0.55
CA ARG A 64 -20.88 25.25 -0.96
C ARG A 64 -19.35 25.32 -0.85
N VAL A 65 -18.77 24.83 0.25
CA VAL A 65 -17.31 24.85 0.50
C VAL A 65 -16.57 23.76 -0.29
N ALA A 66 -17.13 22.56 -0.36
CA ALA A 66 -16.55 21.42 -1.05
C ALA A 66 -16.55 21.57 -2.57
N THR A 67 -17.54 22.24 -3.16
CA THR A 67 -17.65 22.38 -4.63
C THR A 67 -16.38 22.98 -5.26
N PRO A 68 -15.88 24.15 -4.84
CA PRO A 68 -14.64 24.69 -5.42
C PRO A 68 -13.42 23.81 -5.16
N LEU A 69 -13.33 23.16 -3.99
CA LEU A 69 -12.24 22.24 -3.68
C LEU A 69 -12.23 21.02 -4.60
N LEU A 70 -13.41 20.43 -4.86
CA LEU A 70 -13.57 19.26 -5.72
C LEU A 70 -13.26 19.57 -7.18
N TYR A 71 -13.67 20.75 -7.67
CA TYR A 71 -13.41 21.15 -9.06
C TYR A 71 -12.02 21.75 -9.27
N ASN A 72 -11.29 22.10 -8.21
CA ASN A 72 -9.96 22.69 -8.31
C ASN A 72 -9.00 21.83 -9.14
N VAL A 73 -9.00 20.51 -8.91
CA VAL A 73 -8.18 19.53 -9.63
C VAL A 73 -9.07 18.49 -10.29
N VAL A 74 -9.15 18.54 -11.63
CA VAL A 74 -9.93 17.59 -12.43
C VAL A 74 -9.02 16.56 -13.08
N ILE A 75 -9.36 15.27 -12.90
CA ILE A 75 -8.60 14.15 -13.46
C ILE A 75 -9.53 13.29 -14.33
N LEU A 76 -9.26 13.28 -15.64
CA LEU A 76 -10.04 12.56 -16.64
C LEU A 76 -9.27 11.32 -17.10
N ARG A 77 -9.88 10.15 -16.92
CA ARG A 77 -9.29 8.84 -17.25
C ARG A 77 -10.19 7.95 -18.09
N SER A 78 -11.33 8.49 -18.53
CA SER A 78 -12.29 7.77 -19.37
C SER A 78 -13.14 8.72 -20.18
N LYS A 79 -13.64 8.23 -21.31
CA LYS A 79 -14.57 8.96 -22.17
C LYS A 79 -15.86 9.34 -21.45
N ALA A 80 -16.38 8.46 -20.59
CA ALA A 80 -17.60 8.71 -19.82
C ALA A 80 -17.42 9.88 -18.83
N GLN A 81 -16.29 9.95 -18.13
CA GLN A 81 -15.97 11.09 -17.25
C GLN A 81 -15.88 12.40 -18.04
N ALA A 82 -15.17 12.39 -19.17
CA ALA A 82 -15.04 13.59 -20.00
C ALA A 82 -16.40 14.05 -20.57
N GLN A 83 -17.25 13.13 -21.00
CA GLN A 83 -18.60 13.46 -21.47
C GLN A 83 -19.49 14.02 -20.36
N ALA A 84 -19.48 13.38 -19.18
CA ALA A 84 -20.24 13.83 -18.02
C ALA A 84 -19.78 15.23 -17.60
N LEU A 85 -18.47 15.46 -17.48
CA LEU A 85 -17.94 16.79 -17.14
C LEU A 85 -18.28 17.82 -18.22
N ALA A 86 -18.10 17.51 -19.50
CA ALA A 86 -18.46 18.40 -20.59
C ALA A 86 -19.93 18.82 -20.53
N ALA A 87 -20.84 17.87 -20.29
CA ALA A 87 -22.27 18.16 -20.13
C ALA A 87 -22.53 19.04 -18.91
N THR A 88 -21.93 18.72 -17.77
CA THR A 88 -22.06 19.50 -16.52
C THR A 88 -21.57 20.93 -16.69
N LEU A 89 -20.41 21.14 -17.31
CA LEU A 89 -19.84 22.47 -17.54
C LEU A 89 -20.63 23.26 -18.59
N THR A 90 -21.19 22.59 -19.60
CA THR A 90 -22.08 23.25 -20.57
C THR A 90 -23.37 23.73 -19.90
N ALA A 91 -23.92 22.93 -18.98
CA ALA A 91 -25.13 23.29 -18.25
C ALA A 91 -24.86 24.34 -17.15
N ASN A 92 -23.68 24.32 -16.54
CA ASN A 92 -23.29 25.21 -15.45
C ASN A 92 -21.86 25.75 -15.64
N PRO A 93 -21.66 26.76 -16.52
CA PRO A 93 -20.33 27.27 -16.86
C PRO A 93 -19.56 27.82 -15.65
N ALA A 94 -20.25 28.31 -14.62
CA ALA A 94 -19.64 28.82 -13.39
C ALA A 94 -18.75 27.78 -12.69
N LEU A 95 -19.06 26.48 -12.81
CA LEU A 95 -18.22 25.42 -12.23
C LEU A 95 -16.85 25.32 -12.89
N GLY A 96 -16.76 25.66 -14.18
CA GLY A 96 -15.50 25.60 -14.92
C GLY A 96 -14.51 26.69 -14.50
N ALA A 97 -15.00 27.79 -13.90
CA ALA A 97 -14.14 28.82 -13.33
C ALA A 97 -13.36 28.34 -12.08
N PHE A 98 -13.81 27.27 -11.42
CA PHE A 98 -13.09 26.67 -10.30
C PHE A 98 -11.95 25.73 -10.72
N ILE A 99 -11.93 25.29 -11.98
CA ILE A 99 -10.92 24.34 -12.48
C ILE A 99 -9.60 25.07 -12.69
N ARG A 100 -8.60 24.72 -11.89
CA ARG A 100 -7.23 25.25 -11.98
C ARG A 100 -6.26 24.23 -12.55
N LYS A 101 -6.39 22.97 -12.15
CA LYS A 101 -5.54 21.88 -12.62
C LYS A 101 -6.38 20.87 -13.40
N LEU A 102 -5.98 20.59 -14.64
CA LEU A 102 -6.63 19.61 -15.50
C LEU A 102 -5.62 18.54 -15.92
N ARG A 103 -5.94 17.28 -15.61
CA ARG A 103 -5.19 16.10 -16.06
C ARG A 103 -6.03 15.26 -17.00
N ALA A 104 -5.56 15.09 -18.23
CA ALA A 104 -6.21 14.26 -19.25
C ALA A 104 -5.35 13.05 -19.62
N GLU A 105 -5.80 11.85 -19.23
CA GLU A 105 -5.18 10.57 -19.55
C GLU A 105 -5.81 9.92 -20.79
N GLY A 106 -5.97 10.70 -21.87
CA GLY A 106 -6.58 10.26 -23.12
C GLY A 106 -7.10 11.42 -23.97
N GLY A 107 -7.52 11.13 -25.21
CA GLY A 107 -7.94 12.16 -26.17
C GLY A 107 -9.38 12.65 -26.03
N TYR A 108 -10.29 11.76 -25.59
CA TYR A 108 -11.74 11.96 -25.37
C TYR A 108 -12.55 12.80 -26.39
N ALA A 109 -12.03 12.99 -27.60
CA ALA A 109 -12.69 13.65 -28.74
C ALA A 109 -13.33 15.00 -28.35
N ILE A 110 -14.51 15.30 -28.89
CA ILE A 110 -15.19 16.61 -28.77
C ILE A 110 -15.48 17.02 -27.32
N SER A 111 -15.56 16.08 -26.38
CA SER A 111 -15.78 16.39 -24.97
C SER A 111 -14.66 17.25 -24.41
N MET A 112 -13.41 17.00 -24.80
CA MET A 112 -12.27 17.82 -24.36
C MET A 112 -12.38 19.25 -24.84
N PHE A 113 -12.80 19.48 -26.08
CA PHE A 113 -13.00 20.85 -26.58
C PHE A 113 -14.01 21.61 -25.72
N LYS A 114 -15.13 20.99 -25.37
CA LYS A 114 -16.17 21.60 -24.53
C LYS A 114 -15.66 21.87 -23.11
N ILE A 115 -14.86 20.97 -22.53
CA ILE A 115 -14.28 21.18 -21.20
C ILE A 115 -13.33 22.38 -21.23
N LEU A 116 -12.40 22.42 -22.17
CA LEU A 116 -11.42 23.50 -22.28
C LEU A 116 -12.10 24.84 -22.57
N GLN A 117 -13.12 24.86 -23.43
CA GLN A 117 -13.91 26.05 -23.73
C GLN A 117 -14.61 26.64 -22.49
N ASN A 118 -15.03 25.79 -21.54
CA ASN A 118 -15.74 26.23 -20.33
C ASN A 118 -14.83 26.34 -19.10
N SER A 119 -13.51 26.13 -19.24
CA SER A 119 -12.56 26.14 -18.12
C SER A 119 -11.41 27.12 -18.38
N PRO A 120 -11.68 28.43 -18.47
CA PRO A 120 -10.68 29.43 -18.87
C PRO A 120 -9.55 29.63 -17.86
N ASN A 121 -9.73 29.11 -16.64
CA ASN A 121 -8.88 29.34 -15.48
C ASN A 121 -7.82 28.26 -15.24
N ILE A 122 -7.63 27.34 -16.20
CA ILE A 122 -6.64 26.26 -16.11
C ILE A 122 -5.23 26.85 -16.13
N THR A 123 -4.53 26.72 -15.01
CA THR A 123 -3.12 27.11 -14.83
C THR A 123 -2.19 25.92 -15.02
N ASP A 124 -2.64 24.72 -14.72
CA ASP A 124 -1.82 23.51 -14.77
C ASP A 124 -2.48 22.46 -15.66
N LEU A 125 -1.78 22.07 -16.71
CA LEU A 125 -2.27 21.13 -17.70
C LEU A 125 -1.38 19.89 -17.76
N PHE A 126 -1.92 18.73 -17.42
CA PHE A 126 -1.28 17.44 -17.63
C PHE A 126 -1.91 16.74 -18.84
N LEU A 127 -1.08 16.30 -19.78
CA LEU A 127 -1.49 15.56 -20.97
C LEU A 127 -0.73 14.24 -21.07
N SER A 128 -1.47 13.14 -21.11
CA SER A 128 -0.92 11.85 -21.54
C SER A 128 -0.88 11.77 -23.06
N VAL A 129 0.28 11.41 -23.61
CA VAL A 129 0.42 11.08 -25.05
C VAL A 129 0.24 9.58 -25.31
N ASP A 130 -0.16 8.81 -24.30
CA ASP A 130 -0.44 7.39 -24.41
C ASP A 130 -1.90 7.14 -24.80
N PHE A 131 -2.17 7.24 -26.10
CA PHE A 131 -3.51 7.01 -26.66
C PHE A 131 -3.70 5.58 -27.09
N ALA A 132 -4.80 4.99 -26.65
CA ALA A 132 -5.17 3.68 -27.07
C ALA A 132 -5.76 3.67 -28.51
N SER A 133 -5.79 2.50 -29.16
CA SER A 133 -6.30 2.34 -30.52
C SER A 133 -7.80 2.65 -30.60
N GLY A 134 -8.13 3.89 -30.98
CA GLY A 134 -9.50 4.39 -31.08
C GLY A 134 -9.73 5.72 -30.37
N ASP A 135 -8.80 6.15 -29.52
CA ASP A 135 -8.84 7.50 -28.95
C ASP A 135 -8.56 8.56 -30.01
N ASN A 136 -9.24 9.70 -29.88
CA ASN A 136 -9.17 10.81 -30.82
C ASN A 136 -8.84 12.11 -30.07
N ALA A 137 -7.73 12.75 -30.45
CA ALA A 137 -7.23 13.97 -29.83
C ALA A 137 -7.79 15.27 -30.41
N CYS A 138 -8.64 15.22 -31.44
CA CYS A 138 -9.09 16.42 -32.16
C CYS A 138 -9.75 17.47 -31.25
N GLY A 139 -10.42 17.07 -30.17
CA GLY A 139 -10.99 18.03 -29.23
C GLY A 139 -9.94 18.71 -28.35
N LEU A 140 -8.89 17.99 -27.95
CA LEU A 140 -7.72 18.60 -27.29
C LEU A 140 -7.04 19.59 -28.23
N CYS A 141 -6.68 19.16 -29.45
CA CYS A 141 -6.01 20.02 -30.43
C CYS A 141 -6.77 21.34 -30.66
N ARG A 142 -8.10 21.29 -30.77
CA ARG A 142 -8.93 22.50 -30.95
C ARG A 142 -9.01 23.38 -29.71
N GLY A 143 -8.96 22.80 -28.51
CA GLY A 143 -9.16 23.52 -27.26
C GLY A 143 -7.87 24.10 -26.68
N LEU A 144 -6.69 23.56 -27.03
CA LEU A 144 -5.41 24.03 -26.51
C LEU A 144 -5.14 25.52 -26.82
N ALA A 145 -5.55 25.98 -28.00
CA ALA A 145 -5.44 27.39 -28.38
C ALA A 145 -6.32 28.34 -27.55
N LEU A 146 -7.25 27.82 -26.74
CA LEU A 146 -8.09 28.61 -25.83
C LEU A 146 -7.46 28.83 -24.45
N LEU A 147 -6.33 28.17 -24.17
CA LEU A 147 -5.66 28.20 -22.87
C LEU A 147 -4.43 29.09 -22.89
N ASP A 148 -3.98 29.46 -21.70
CA ASP A 148 -2.70 30.12 -21.45
C ASP A 148 -2.11 29.61 -20.11
N PRO A 149 -1.71 28.32 -20.06
CA PRO A 149 -1.34 27.67 -18.81
C PRO A 149 0.00 28.18 -18.29
N ILE A 150 0.17 28.15 -16.97
CA ILE A 150 1.44 28.44 -16.28
C ILE A 150 2.37 27.22 -16.35
N ARG A 151 1.80 26.04 -16.17
CA ARG A 151 2.52 24.77 -16.14
C ARG A 151 1.91 23.75 -17.10
N VAL A 152 2.76 23.11 -17.89
CA VAL A 152 2.38 21.99 -18.75
C VAL A 152 3.21 20.77 -18.41
N ILE A 153 2.54 19.62 -18.27
CA ILE A 153 3.14 18.33 -17.97
C ILE A 153 2.78 17.36 -19.09
N VAL A 154 3.78 16.80 -19.76
CA VAL A 154 3.56 15.79 -20.81
C VAL A 154 4.16 14.46 -20.35
N GLY A 155 3.29 13.48 -20.14
CA GLY A 155 3.64 12.16 -19.65
C GLY A 155 3.37 11.05 -20.67
N LYS A 156 4.18 9.99 -20.65
CA LYS A 156 3.97 8.76 -21.41
C LYS A 156 4.01 7.56 -20.46
N ALA A 157 2.91 6.83 -20.32
CA ALA A 157 2.84 5.70 -19.39
C ALA A 157 3.61 4.45 -19.89
N THR A 158 3.74 4.27 -21.21
CA THR A 158 4.41 3.11 -21.81
C THR A 158 5.81 3.43 -22.35
N LEU A 159 6.84 2.75 -21.82
CA LEU A 159 8.23 2.93 -22.28
C LEU A 159 8.45 2.42 -23.71
N TRP A 160 7.69 1.41 -24.13
CA TRP A 160 7.92 0.65 -25.37
C TRP A 160 6.71 0.71 -26.28
N GLY A 161 6.65 1.75 -27.12
CA GLY A 161 5.54 1.92 -28.05
C GLY A 161 5.79 3.07 -29.02
N ARG A 162 5.47 2.84 -30.30
CA ARG A 162 5.35 3.91 -31.29
C ARG A 162 4.20 4.81 -30.87
N ILE A 163 4.42 6.12 -30.90
CA ILE A 163 3.40 7.12 -30.65
C ILE A 163 2.34 7.01 -31.76
N SER A 164 1.07 7.03 -31.38
CA SER A 164 -0.03 6.95 -32.35
C SER A 164 -0.09 8.23 -33.20
N LYS A 165 -0.69 8.17 -34.40
CA LYS A 165 -0.89 9.37 -35.24
C LYS A 165 -1.66 10.48 -34.51
N ASN A 166 -2.60 10.11 -33.65
CA ASN A 166 -3.37 11.07 -32.86
C ASN A 166 -2.53 11.70 -31.75
N ALA A 167 -1.62 10.94 -31.14
CA ALA A 167 -0.69 11.47 -30.15
C ALA A 167 0.36 12.37 -30.82
N GLN A 168 0.89 12.00 -31.99
CA GLN A 168 1.74 12.88 -32.78
C GLN A 168 1.02 14.20 -33.10
N LYS A 169 -0.20 14.12 -33.61
CA LYS A 169 -1.01 15.32 -33.90
C LYS A 169 -1.20 16.21 -32.65
N LEU A 170 -1.40 15.62 -31.47
CA LEU A 170 -1.46 16.40 -30.24
C LEU A 170 -0.14 17.10 -29.94
N VAL A 171 0.99 16.40 -30.10
CA VAL A 171 2.33 16.96 -29.89
C VAL A 171 2.61 18.10 -30.86
N ASP A 172 2.27 17.93 -32.13
CA ASP A 172 2.40 18.99 -33.15
C ASP A 172 1.54 20.21 -32.78
N THR A 173 0.29 20.01 -32.35
CA THR A 173 -0.56 21.11 -31.90
C THR A 173 -0.04 21.78 -30.62
N LEU A 174 0.58 21.03 -29.71
CA LEU A 174 1.23 21.61 -28.52
C LEU A 174 2.39 22.52 -28.93
N ALA A 175 3.23 22.07 -29.86
CA ALA A 175 4.30 22.88 -30.42
C ALA A 175 3.74 24.17 -31.06
N GLU A 176 2.64 24.10 -31.80
CA GLU A 176 2.00 25.30 -32.37
C GLU A 176 1.45 26.28 -31.31
N CYS A 177 0.97 25.78 -30.16
CA CYS A 177 0.37 26.62 -29.12
C CYS A 177 1.38 27.26 -28.17
N ILE A 178 2.50 26.60 -27.88
CA ILE A 178 3.50 27.06 -26.90
C ILE A 178 3.98 28.50 -27.13
N PRO A 179 4.31 28.94 -28.37
CA PRO A 179 4.74 30.31 -28.62
C PRO A 179 3.67 31.36 -28.30
N ALA A 180 2.39 30.98 -28.33
CA ALA A 180 1.28 31.88 -28.03
C ALA A 180 0.96 31.97 -26.53
N TRP A 181 1.45 31.03 -25.71
CA TRP A 181 1.20 31.00 -24.27
C TRP A 181 2.14 31.97 -23.53
N LYS A 182 1.57 33.08 -23.10
CA LYS A 182 2.28 34.17 -22.42
C LYS A 182 2.62 33.81 -20.98
N ASN A 183 1.89 32.91 -20.36
CA ASN A 183 2.09 32.56 -18.96
C ASN A 183 2.90 31.27 -18.74
N LEU A 184 3.29 30.55 -19.80
CA LEU A 184 4.01 29.29 -19.68
C LEU A 184 5.38 29.48 -19.02
N ALA A 185 5.46 29.17 -17.73
CA ALA A 185 6.66 29.32 -16.91
C ALA A 185 7.35 27.99 -16.62
N VAL A 186 6.60 26.88 -16.58
CA VAL A 186 7.09 25.55 -16.22
C VAL A 186 6.66 24.52 -17.26
N PHE A 187 7.63 23.78 -17.79
CA PHE A 187 7.35 22.64 -18.66
C PHE A 187 7.97 21.37 -18.08
N GLN A 188 7.15 20.36 -17.86
CA GLN A 188 7.57 19.07 -17.33
C GLN A 188 7.43 17.98 -18.38
N LEU A 189 8.47 17.17 -18.55
CA LEU A 189 8.52 16.15 -19.58
C LEU A 189 8.99 14.82 -19.00
N ASP A 190 8.23 13.76 -19.29
CA ASP A 190 8.71 12.39 -19.12
C ASP A 190 9.90 12.15 -20.05
N HIS A 191 11.03 11.75 -19.49
CA HIS A 191 12.26 11.55 -20.29
C HIS A 191 12.11 10.47 -21.36
N PHE A 192 11.36 9.39 -21.09
CA PHE A 192 11.19 8.33 -22.10
C PHE A 192 10.40 8.83 -23.30
N PHE A 193 9.52 9.80 -23.10
CA PHE A 193 8.94 10.56 -24.20
C PHE A 193 9.94 11.53 -24.84
N ALA A 194 10.74 12.25 -24.05
CA ALA A 194 11.69 13.25 -24.54
C ALA A 194 12.72 12.71 -25.55
N ILE A 195 13.07 11.42 -25.46
CA ILE A 195 14.00 10.76 -26.40
C ILE A 195 13.34 10.27 -27.69
N THR A 196 12.03 10.43 -27.85
CA THR A 196 11.32 10.00 -29.06
C THR A 196 11.42 11.04 -30.18
N ALA A 197 11.38 10.59 -31.43
CA ALA A 197 11.34 11.50 -32.59
C ALA A 197 10.14 12.46 -32.57
N ALA A 198 9.02 12.04 -31.97
CA ALA A 198 7.85 12.88 -31.80
C ALA A 198 8.11 14.09 -30.90
N ALA A 199 8.94 13.92 -29.86
CA ALA A 199 9.25 14.99 -28.94
C ALA A 199 10.21 16.02 -29.55
N ALA A 200 10.92 15.71 -30.65
CA ALA A 200 11.89 16.62 -31.25
C ALA A 200 11.28 17.99 -31.60
N THR A 201 10.14 18.01 -32.31
CA THR A 201 9.44 19.25 -32.67
C THR A 201 9.02 20.05 -31.43
N LEU A 202 8.55 19.35 -30.39
CA LEU A 202 8.16 19.99 -29.14
C LEU A 202 9.37 20.60 -28.42
N ILE A 203 10.50 19.88 -28.38
CA ILE A 203 11.75 20.32 -27.78
C ILE A 203 12.30 21.55 -28.52
N ASP A 204 12.27 21.54 -29.85
CA ASP A 204 12.69 22.68 -30.66
C ASP A 204 11.84 23.91 -30.33
N THR A 205 10.52 23.78 -30.24
CA THR A 205 9.66 24.90 -29.86
C THR A 205 9.90 25.40 -28.43
N LEU A 206 10.23 24.50 -27.49
CA LEU A 206 10.61 24.91 -26.14
C LEU A 206 11.90 25.73 -26.11
N THR A 207 12.75 25.69 -27.14
CA THR A 207 13.93 26.58 -27.22
C THR A 207 13.56 28.04 -27.47
N GLU A 208 12.38 28.29 -28.06
CA GLU A 208 11.88 29.61 -28.45
C GLU A 208 10.80 30.15 -27.50
N ALA A 209 10.38 29.36 -26.51
CA ALA A 209 9.32 29.74 -25.58
C ALA A 209 9.76 30.94 -24.69
N PRO A 210 9.13 32.12 -24.82
CA PRO A 210 9.70 33.37 -24.30
C PRO A 210 9.67 33.49 -22.77
N ASN A 211 8.80 32.76 -22.10
CA ASN A 211 8.60 32.85 -20.65
C ASN A 211 8.94 31.55 -19.91
N LEU A 212 9.48 30.55 -20.63
CA LEU A 212 9.83 29.25 -20.04
C LEU A 212 11.01 29.41 -19.08
N SER A 213 10.73 29.44 -17.78
CA SER A 213 11.73 29.64 -16.74
C SER A 213 12.29 28.34 -16.17
N THR A 214 11.48 27.28 -16.13
CA THR A 214 11.84 26.00 -15.52
C THR A 214 11.47 24.84 -16.43
N PHE A 215 12.44 23.96 -16.68
CA PHE A 215 12.22 22.68 -17.35
C PHE A 215 12.40 21.53 -16.36
N VAL A 216 11.39 20.68 -16.20
CA VAL A 216 11.42 19.56 -15.25
C VAL A 216 11.47 18.25 -16.02
N ILE A 217 12.42 17.38 -15.65
CA ILE A 217 12.53 16.03 -16.18
C ILE A 217 11.95 15.08 -15.15
N LEU A 218 10.87 14.40 -15.51
CA LEU A 218 10.17 13.44 -14.66
C LEU A 218 10.79 12.05 -14.86
N ASP A 219 11.42 11.49 -13.83
CA ASP A 219 11.74 10.05 -13.71
C ASP A 219 12.45 9.66 -12.40
N HIS A 220 12.13 8.43 -11.96
CA HIS A 220 12.67 7.79 -10.76
C HIS A 220 13.66 6.63 -11.00
N ARG A 221 14.04 6.31 -12.25
CA ARG A 221 14.78 5.09 -12.58
C ARG A 221 15.98 5.23 -13.53
N PHE A 222 16.41 6.43 -13.89
CA PHE A 222 17.45 6.59 -14.91
C PHE A 222 18.86 6.24 -14.43
N ASP A 223 19.45 5.28 -15.15
CA ASP A 223 20.88 5.21 -15.49
C ASP A 223 21.17 6.21 -16.63
N LEU A 224 21.03 7.52 -16.37
CA LEU A 224 21.58 8.54 -17.27
C LEU A 224 23.09 8.37 -17.21
N ARG A 225 23.74 7.89 -18.26
CA ARG A 225 25.21 7.88 -18.32
C ARG A 225 25.78 9.17 -18.88
N ARG A 226 24.93 9.98 -19.54
CA ARG A 226 25.27 11.21 -20.25
C ARG A 226 24.10 12.19 -20.22
N VAL A 227 24.39 13.46 -20.40
CA VAL A 227 23.41 14.53 -20.61
C VAL A 227 22.68 14.28 -21.93
N PRO A 228 21.35 14.06 -21.92
CA PRO A 228 20.60 13.83 -23.15
C PRO A 228 20.61 15.03 -24.10
N GLU A 229 20.57 14.78 -25.41
CA GLU A 229 20.59 15.85 -26.43
C GLU A 229 19.40 16.82 -26.28
N TYR A 230 18.19 16.32 -25.98
CA TYR A 230 17.02 17.18 -25.77
C TYR A 230 17.24 18.18 -24.62
N MET A 231 18.01 17.79 -23.59
CA MET A 231 18.30 18.65 -22.45
C MET A 231 19.26 19.78 -22.86
N LYS A 232 20.25 19.46 -23.73
CA LYS A 232 21.16 20.44 -24.32
C LYS A 232 20.43 21.42 -25.22
N LEU A 233 19.46 20.94 -26.01
CA LEU A 233 18.62 21.76 -26.86
C LEU A 233 17.76 22.73 -26.03
N VAL A 234 17.00 22.24 -25.05
CA VAL A 234 16.17 23.12 -24.20
C VAL A 234 17.00 24.17 -23.46
N ALA A 235 18.24 23.83 -23.08
CA ALA A 235 19.16 24.76 -22.44
C ALA A 235 19.65 25.92 -23.32
N THR A 236 19.35 25.92 -24.62
CA THR A 236 19.60 27.09 -25.48
C THR A 236 18.53 28.17 -25.35
N ASN A 237 17.40 27.87 -24.70
CA ASN A 237 16.37 28.87 -24.42
C ASN A 237 16.92 29.97 -23.50
N CYS A 238 16.89 31.21 -23.96
CA CYS A 238 17.43 32.37 -23.23
C CYS A 238 16.61 32.78 -22.00
N ALA A 239 15.35 32.39 -21.91
CA ALA A 239 14.47 32.62 -20.77
C ALA A 239 14.60 31.55 -19.67
N LEU A 240 15.22 30.40 -19.99
CA LEU A 240 15.35 29.28 -19.07
C LEU A 240 16.33 29.62 -17.94
N LYS A 241 15.84 29.47 -16.71
CA LYS A 241 16.60 29.76 -15.48
C LYS A 241 16.99 28.50 -14.73
N ARG A 242 16.24 27.40 -14.91
CA ARG A 242 16.45 26.17 -14.14
C ARG A 242 16.05 24.91 -14.89
N ILE A 243 16.82 23.85 -14.71
CA ILE A 243 16.41 22.48 -15.01
C ILE A 243 16.25 21.72 -13.69
N ARG A 244 15.15 21.01 -13.48
CA ARG A 244 14.89 20.18 -12.28
C ARG A 244 14.75 18.71 -12.66
N LEU A 245 15.17 17.82 -11.77
CA LEU A 245 14.94 16.37 -11.87
C LEU A 245 13.96 15.96 -10.77
N GLU A 246 12.84 15.31 -11.12
CA GLU A 246 11.81 14.88 -10.16
C GLU A 246 11.55 13.36 -10.20
N PRO A 247 11.53 12.64 -9.05
CA PRO A 247 11.73 13.15 -7.68
C PRO A 247 13.16 13.66 -7.44
N PRO A 248 13.38 14.56 -6.45
CA PRO A 248 14.72 14.97 -6.06
C PRO A 248 15.55 13.73 -5.77
N ARG A 249 16.69 13.58 -6.44
CA ARG A 249 17.57 12.44 -6.24
C ARG A 249 18.19 12.54 -4.85
N ALA A 250 17.63 11.82 -3.89
CA ALA A 250 18.24 11.70 -2.56
C ALA A 250 19.62 11.02 -2.69
N ASP A 251 20.65 11.65 -2.14
CA ASP A 251 22.02 11.14 -2.04
C ASP A 251 22.10 9.91 -1.14
N LYS A 252 21.57 8.76 -1.58
CA LYS A 252 21.91 7.47 -0.97
C LYS A 252 23.01 6.81 -1.80
N PRO A 253 24.30 6.94 -1.40
CA PRO A 253 25.39 6.24 -2.03
C PRO A 253 25.18 4.72 -1.86
N GLY A 254 25.04 4.03 -2.99
CA GLY A 254 24.99 2.57 -3.06
C GLY A 254 26.10 2.05 -3.98
N LEU A 255 26.48 0.79 -3.80
CA LEU A 255 27.71 0.13 -4.29
C LEU A 255 27.98 0.11 -5.82
N PHE A 256 27.11 0.69 -6.65
CA PHE A 256 27.30 0.80 -8.10
C PHE A 256 26.78 2.16 -8.57
N ASP A 257 27.58 3.20 -8.33
CA ASP A 257 27.18 4.57 -8.62
C ASP A 257 27.36 4.89 -10.11
N THR A 258 26.54 4.29 -10.96
CA THR A 258 26.34 4.67 -12.38
C THR A 258 26.06 6.17 -12.56
N ARG A 259 25.74 6.87 -11.47
CA ARG A 259 25.40 8.29 -11.39
C ARG A 259 26.61 9.21 -11.51
N ALA A 260 27.81 8.77 -11.15
CA ALA A 260 29.04 9.58 -11.28
C ALA A 260 29.25 10.06 -12.73
N TRP A 261 28.97 9.19 -13.71
CA TRP A 261 29.14 9.53 -15.13
C TRP A 261 28.18 10.61 -15.63
N PHE A 262 26.92 10.62 -15.16
CA PHE A 262 25.99 11.69 -15.48
C PHE A 262 26.53 13.05 -15.02
N TYR A 263 26.94 13.13 -13.76
CA TYR A 263 27.41 14.37 -13.17
C TYR A 263 28.74 14.82 -13.79
N ASP A 264 29.62 13.89 -14.13
CA ASP A 264 30.84 14.20 -14.89
C ASP A 264 30.51 14.78 -16.27
N ASP A 265 29.45 14.30 -16.92
CA ASP A 265 29.00 14.83 -18.21
C ASP A 265 28.27 16.17 -18.08
N VAL A 266 27.50 16.37 -17.00
CA VAL A 266 26.91 17.68 -16.62
C VAL A 266 28.01 18.72 -16.42
N LYS A 267 29.06 18.39 -15.66
CA LYS A 267 30.20 19.30 -15.42
C LYS A 267 30.95 19.67 -16.70
N LYS A 268 30.95 18.80 -17.72
CA LYS A 268 31.52 19.12 -19.04
C LYS A 268 30.66 20.10 -19.82
N ASN A 269 29.37 20.21 -19.52
CA ASN A 269 28.44 21.15 -20.15
C ASN A 269 28.10 22.30 -19.19
N LYS A 270 28.86 23.40 -19.27
CA LYS A 270 28.74 24.56 -18.36
C LYS A 270 27.33 25.16 -18.29
N THR A 271 26.60 25.18 -19.40
CA THR A 271 25.23 25.71 -19.44
C THR A 271 24.30 24.84 -18.60
N ILE A 272 24.39 23.51 -18.77
CA ILE A 272 23.58 22.55 -18.03
C ILE A 272 23.94 22.52 -16.55
N ASP A 273 25.23 22.59 -16.22
CA ASP A 273 25.73 22.67 -14.84
C ASP A 273 25.13 23.88 -14.11
N MET A 274 25.15 25.05 -14.76
CA MET A 274 24.55 26.29 -14.23
C MET A 274 23.04 26.18 -14.05
N LEU A 275 22.33 25.59 -15.02
CA LEU A 275 20.86 25.48 -14.98
C LEU A 275 20.35 24.44 -13.98
N LEU A 276 21.10 23.36 -13.75
CA LEU A 276 20.75 22.36 -12.75
C LEU A 276 20.99 22.88 -11.32
N ASN A 277 21.92 23.83 -11.14
CA ASN A 277 22.33 24.40 -9.86
C ASN A 277 22.45 23.33 -8.75
N LEU A 278 23.18 22.26 -9.07
CA LEU A 278 23.46 21.18 -8.13
C LEU A 278 24.42 21.74 -7.09
N ASP A 279 23.97 21.97 -5.86
CA ASP A 279 24.84 22.31 -4.72
C ASP A 279 25.69 21.10 -4.34
N TRP A 280 26.71 20.80 -5.16
CA TRP A 280 27.54 19.59 -5.07
C TRP A 280 28.51 19.57 -3.87
N ALA A 281 28.61 20.68 -3.12
CA ALA A 281 29.75 20.91 -2.22
C ALA A 281 29.44 21.06 -0.71
N THR A 282 28.19 21.21 -0.25
CA THR A 282 27.96 21.70 1.13
C THR A 282 26.78 21.12 1.92
N SER A 283 25.99 20.19 1.37
CA SER A 283 24.85 19.60 2.11
C SER A 283 25.27 18.48 3.08
N SER A 284 26.15 18.79 4.03
CA SER A 284 26.26 18.05 5.31
C SER A 284 25.60 18.79 6.47
N THR A 285 24.97 19.95 6.20
CA THR A 285 23.97 20.51 7.12
C THR A 285 22.66 19.72 6.97
N PRO A 286 22.00 19.32 8.07
CA PRO A 286 20.65 18.76 8.02
C PRO A 286 19.77 19.70 7.20
N VAL A 287 19.00 19.13 6.27
CA VAL A 287 18.03 19.84 5.45
C VAL A 287 16.87 20.30 6.35
N ASP A 288 17.12 21.33 7.17
CA ASP A 288 16.13 22.05 7.97
C ASP A 288 15.70 23.36 7.29
N SER A 289 16.15 23.62 6.07
CA SER A 289 15.50 24.60 5.20
C SER A 289 14.52 23.86 4.31
N PRO A 290 13.20 23.98 4.56
CA PRO A 290 12.22 23.54 3.59
C PRO A 290 12.59 24.21 2.26
N CYS A 291 12.43 23.49 1.14
CA CYS A 291 12.17 24.18 -0.12
C CYS A 291 11.17 25.30 0.19
N PRO A 292 11.22 26.47 -0.47
CA PRO A 292 10.02 27.26 -0.61
C PRO A 292 9.05 26.36 -1.38
N ILE A 293 8.33 25.51 -0.63
CA ILE A 293 6.91 25.29 -0.82
C ILE A 293 6.45 26.72 -1.08
N GLU A 294 5.97 26.97 -2.28
CA GLU A 294 5.05 28.08 -2.47
C GLU A 294 3.97 27.82 -1.41
N THR A 295 4.19 28.39 -0.22
CA THR A 295 3.15 28.57 0.76
C THR A 295 2.18 29.40 -0.03
N ASP A 296 1.14 28.73 -0.51
CA ASP A 296 -0.11 29.39 -0.81
C ASP A 296 -0.23 30.47 0.27
N ASP A 297 -0.16 31.75 -0.12
CA ASP A 297 -0.11 32.93 0.77
C ASP A 297 -1.43 33.08 1.56
N THR A 298 -2.12 31.97 1.82
CA THR A 298 -2.99 31.79 2.96
C THR A 298 -2.18 32.03 4.25
N PRO A 299 -2.44 33.13 4.98
CA PRO A 299 -1.80 33.37 6.26
C PRO A 299 -2.05 32.16 7.16
N SER A 300 -0.97 31.58 7.71
CA SER A 300 -1.08 30.50 8.67
C SER A 300 -1.87 31.00 9.87
N ILE A 301 -3.12 30.54 9.97
CA ILE A 301 -3.96 30.84 11.13
C ILE A 301 -3.22 30.20 12.31
N PRO A 302 -2.83 30.97 13.35
CA PRO A 302 -2.20 30.39 14.52
C PRO A 302 -3.14 29.32 15.06
N PHE A 303 -2.65 28.08 15.16
CA PHE A 303 -3.42 26.99 15.71
C PHE A 303 -3.79 27.34 17.15
N VAL A 304 -5.03 27.80 17.36
CA VAL A 304 -5.53 28.13 18.69
C VAL A 304 -5.85 26.81 19.37
N TYR A 305 -4.95 26.40 20.26
CA TYR A 305 -5.17 25.24 21.11
C TYR A 305 -6.45 25.45 21.92
N PRO A 306 -7.46 24.55 21.85
CA PRO A 306 -8.70 24.73 22.58
C PRO A 306 -8.41 24.87 24.08
N PRO A 307 -8.79 26.00 24.74
CA PRO A 307 -8.52 26.21 26.17
C PRO A 307 -9.09 25.10 27.07
N ARG A 308 -10.11 24.38 26.58
CA ARG A 308 -10.77 23.28 27.29
C ARG A 308 -9.92 22.02 27.42
N LEU A 309 -8.96 21.76 26.54
CA LEU A 309 -8.09 20.57 26.66
C LEU A 309 -7.10 20.71 27.83
N ALA A 310 -6.60 21.92 28.08
CA ALA A 310 -5.68 22.20 29.17
C ALA A 310 -6.30 22.03 30.58
N ALA A 311 -7.64 22.02 30.69
CA ALA A 311 -8.33 21.87 31.96
C ALA A 311 -8.43 20.40 32.44
N ASN A 312 -8.18 19.42 31.56
CA ASN A 312 -8.27 17.99 31.88
C ASN A 312 -7.03 17.23 31.39
N SER A 313 -5.97 17.26 32.19
CA SER A 313 -4.67 16.65 31.87
C SER A 313 -4.77 15.14 31.59
N ALA A 314 -5.72 14.42 32.18
CA ALA A 314 -5.91 12.99 31.91
C ALA A 314 -6.50 12.73 30.52
N GLN A 315 -7.48 13.55 30.10
CA GLN A 315 -8.05 13.47 28.75
C GLN A 315 -7.04 13.92 27.70
N GLU A 316 -6.27 14.97 27.99
CA GLU A 316 -5.15 15.42 27.16
C GLU A 316 -4.09 14.33 27.01
N ASP A 317 -3.67 13.70 28.11
CA ASP A 317 -2.72 12.58 28.09
C ASP A 317 -3.25 11.41 27.26
N ALA A 318 -4.55 11.08 27.36
CA ALA A 318 -5.18 10.01 26.60
C ALA A 318 -5.21 10.31 25.09
N ILE A 319 -5.58 11.54 24.70
CA ILE A 319 -5.62 11.98 23.30
C ILE A 319 -4.21 11.95 22.71
N TRP A 320 -3.25 12.61 23.36
CA TRP A 320 -1.87 12.63 22.87
C TRP A 320 -1.20 11.27 22.91
N SER A 321 -1.53 10.42 23.88
CA SER A 321 -1.04 9.04 23.88
C SER A 321 -1.55 8.27 22.68
N ARG A 322 -2.78 8.51 22.23
CA ARG A 322 -3.33 7.87 21.04
C ARG A 322 -2.67 8.40 19.77
N VAL A 323 -2.50 9.73 19.65
CA VAL A 323 -1.82 10.37 18.52
C VAL A 323 -0.37 9.91 18.41
N LEU A 324 0.39 9.92 19.52
CA LEU A 324 1.77 9.45 19.55
C LEU A 324 1.85 7.95 19.30
N CYS A 325 0.88 7.15 19.75
CA CYS A 325 0.83 5.73 19.42
C CYS A 325 0.77 5.53 17.89
N PHE A 326 -0.09 6.27 17.19
CA PHE A 326 -0.17 6.24 15.72
C PHE A 326 1.08 6.77 15.02
N ALA A 327 1.71 7.81 15.57
CA ALA A 327 2.92 8.40 14.97
C ALA A 327 4.19 7.55 15.20
N LEU A 328 4.27 6.84 16.33
CA LEU A 328 5.44 6.04 16.72
C LEU A 328 5.37 4.59 16.24
N HIS A 329 4.15 4.09 16.14
CA HIS A 329 3.85 2.82 15.52
C HIS A 329 3.08 3.17 14.27
N ASP A 330 3.82 3.43 13.17
CA ASP A 330 3.26 3.18 11.83
C ASP A 330 2.47 1.89 11.89
N ASP A 331 1.34 1.79 11.19
CA ASP A 331 0.61 0.52 11.06
C ASP A 331 1.62 -0.53 10.59
N ILE A 332 2.28 -1.20 11.55
CA ILE A 332 3.12 -2.36 11.37
C ILE A 332 2.08 -3.34 10.93
N SER A 333 1.83 -3.34 9.62
CA SER A 333 0.83 -4.15 9.00
C SER A 333 1.03 -5.53 9.59
N GLU A 334 -0.05 -6.20 10.01
CA GLU A 334 0.06 -7.58 10.48
C GLU A 334 0.68 -8.50 9.41
N ASP A 335 0.92 -8.00 8.19
CA ASP A 335 1.72 -8.65 7.16
C ASP A 335 3.16 -8.95 7.67
N PRO A 336 3.47 -10.23 7.97
CA PRO A 336 4.79 -10.66 8.42
C PRO A 336 5.87 -10.47 7.32
N TYR A 337 5.46 -10.15 6.09
CA TYR A 337 6.34 -9.97 4.94
C TYR A 337 6.66 -8.50 4.65
N TYR A 338 6.21 -7.51 5.44
CA TYR A 338 6.59 -6.11 5.19
C TYR A 338 8.11 -5.89 5.39
N ASN A 339 8.73 -5.16 4.45
CA ASN A 339 10.17 -4.86 4.46
C ASN A 339 10.51 -3.91 5.62
N PHE A 340 10.96 -4.46 6.75
CA PHE A 340 11.59 -3.73 7.87
C PHE A 340 12.93 -3.06 7.48
N THR A 341 13.11 -2.67 6.22
CA THR A 341 14.36 -2.05 5.79
C THR A 341 14.58 -0.68 6.41
N ASP A 342 13.56 0.02 6.95
CA ASP A 342 13.81 1.22 7.76
C ASP A 342 12.61 1.83 8.53
N PRO A 343 11.84 1.15 9.40
CA PRO A 343 11.04 1.88 10.38
C PRO A 343 11.95 2.11 11.60
N THR A 344 12.88 3.05 11.50
CA THR A 344 13.35 3.67 12.74
C THR A 344 12.13 4.35 13.34
N PRO A 345 11.63 3.93 14.52
CA PRO A 345 10.47 4.58 15.10
C PRO A 345 10.78 6.08 15.18
N HIS A 346 9.88 6.89 14.61
CA HIS A 346 10.07 8.34 14.55
C HIS A 346 10.11 8.89 15.97
N TYR A 347 11.30 9.00 16.57
CA TYR A 347 11.46 9.51 17.93
C TYR A 347 11.40 11.04 17.98
N THR A 348 11.43 11.70 16.82
CA THR A 348 11.33 13.16 16.67
C THR A 348 10.17 13.79 17.44
N PRO A 349 8.93 13.23 17.48
CA PRO A 349 7.85 13.77 18.28
C PRO A 349 8.19 13.85 19.78
N LEU A 350 8.99 12.91 20.33
CA LEU A 350 9.37 12.94 21.74
C LEU A 350 10.33 14.09 22.06
N LEU A 351 11.02 14.63 21.07
CA LEU A 351 11.96 15.74 21.22
C LEU A 351 11.26 17.11 21.22
N VAL A 352 9.97 17.17 20.86
CA VAL A 352 9.22 18.43 20.74
C VAL A 352 9.05 19.12 22.10
N CYS A 353 8.60 18.39 23.13
CA CYS A 353 8.38 18.95 24.47
C CYS A 353 8.35 17.87 25.57
N LYS A 354 8.41 18.31 26.84
CA LYS A 354 8.37 17.42 28.01
C LYS A 354 7.10 16.57 28.08
N LEU A 355 5.96 17.11 27.64
CA LEU A 355 4.69 16.38 27.60
C LEU A 355 4.79 15.18 26.65
N PHE A 356 5.29 15.41 25.44
CA PHE A 356 5.44 14.37 24.42
C PHE A 356 6.51 13.36 24.82
N ALA A 357 7.60 13.79 25.46
CA ALA A 357 8.58 12.88 26.04
C ALA A 357 7.94 11.97 27.10
N ARG A 358 7.16 12.54 28.03
CA ARG A 358 6.49 11.79 29.12
C ARG A 358 5.48 10.78 28.59
N ILE A 359 4.61 11.19 27.67
CA ILE A 359 3.53 10.34 27.12
C ILE A 359 4.05 9.37 26.04
N GLY A 360 5.01 9.82 25.23
CA GLY A 360 5.56 9.06 24.10
C GLY A 360 6.57 8.01 24.52
N THR A 361 7.26 8.15 25.66
CA THR A 361 8.24 7.16 26.12
C THR A 361 7.62 5.77 26.34
N PRO A 362 6.49 5.61 27.06
CA PRO A 362 5.82 4.31 27.18
C PRO A 362 5.44 3.71 25.83
N GLN A 363 5.00 4.54 24.88
CA GLN A 363 4.64 4.12 23.52
C GLN A 363 5.88 3.63 22.76
N LEU A 364 6.96 4.40 22.73
CA LEU A 364 8.21 4.04 22.06
C LEU A 364 8.79 2.69 22.54
N TYR A 365 8.73 2.44 23.85
CA TYR A 365 9.24 1.21 24.46
C TYR A 365 8.24 0.05 24.44
N GLN A 366 7.03 0.23 23.92
CA GLN A 366 6.00 -0.81 23.93
C GLN A 366 6.36 -1.99 23.00
N ARG A 367 7.01 -1.70 21.86
CA ARG A 367 7.28 -2.66 20.78
C ARG A 367 8.73 -2.60 20.24
N PRO A 368 9.78 -2.74 21.08
CA PRO A 368 11.18 -2.71 20.62
C PRO A 368 11.49 -3.79 19.57
N VAL A 369 12.30 -3.40 18.59
CA VAL A 369 12.84 -4.28 17.53
C VAL A 369 14.35 -4.40 17.70
N LEU A 370 14.84 -5.60 18.02
CA LEU A 370 16.25 -5.89 18.31
C LEU A 370 16.82 -6.78 17.21
N ASN A 371 17.29 -6.18 16.11
CA ASN A 371 17.74 -6.91 14.93
C ASN A 371 19.16 -7.50 15.03
N SER A 372 19.88 -7.27 16.13
CA SER A 372 21.23 -7.79 16.35
C SER A 372 21.50 -8.07 17.84
N VAL A 373 22.53 -8.87 18.11
CA VAL A 373 23.00 -9.15 19.47
C VAL A 373 23.49 -7.86 20.17
N ASP A 374 24.08 -6.92 19.43
CA ASP A 374 24.50 -5.63 19.97
C ASP A 374 23.31 -4.78 20.39
N ALA A 375 22.28 -4.68 19.55
CA ALA A 375 21.04 -3.99 19.88
C ALA A 375 20.39 -4.59 21.13
N MET A 376 20.40 -5.93 21.23
CA MET A 376 19.95 -6.63 22.43
C MET A 376 20.76 -6.28 23.68
N THR A 377 22.08 -6.23 23.56
CA THR A 377 22.98 -5.91 24.68
C THR A 377 22.79 -4.46 25.14
N LEU A 378 22.74 -3.51 24.19
CA LEU A 378 22.48 -2.09 24.46
C LEU A 378 21.11 -1.88 25.11
N PHE A 379 20.09 -2.54 24.59
CA PHE A 379 18.75 -2.46 25.16
C PHE A 379 18.69 -3.05 26.57
N THR A 380 19.31 -4.21 26.79
CA THR A 380 19.41 -4.84 28.11
C THR A 380 20.12 -3.93 29.11
N SER A 381 21.19 -3.25 28.67
CA SER A 381 21.91 -2.25 29.47
C SER A 381 21.01 -1.05 29.81
N ALA A 382 20.29 -0.50 28.83
CA ALA A 382 19.34 0.59 29.04
C ALA A 382 18.24 0.22 30.04
N LEU A 383 17.71 -1.01 29.97
CA LEU A 383 16.74 -1.54 30.94
C LEU A 383 17.35 -1.75 32.33
N ALA A 384 18.66 -2.05 32.43
CA ALA A 384 19.35 -2.11 33.71
C ALA A 384 19.50 -0.72 34.34
N THR A 385 19.80 0.30 33.54
CA THR A 385 19.89 1.70 34.01
C THR A 385 18.53 2.29 34.37
N LYS A 386 17.47 1.94 33.62
CA LYS A 386 16.11 2.46 33.83
C LYS A 386 15.08 1.31 33.81
N PRO A 387 14.92 0.59 34.93
CA PRO A 387 14.04 -0.58 35.01
C PRO A 387 12.58 -0.31 34.64
N VAL A 388 12.08 0.91 34.87
CA VAL A 388 10.71 1.32 34.51
C VAL A 388 10.42 1.13 33.01
N LEU A 389 11.43 1.28 32.14
CA LEU A 389 11.26 1.09 30.70
C LEU A 389 10.88 -0.35 30.35
N GLY A 390 11.40 -1.32 31.10
CA GLY A 390 11.07 -2.74 30.92
C GLY A 390 9.62 -3.05 31.24
N SER A 391 8.99 -2.25 32.12
CA SER A 391 7.57 -2.36 32.44
C SER A 391 6.65 -1.85 31.32
N TYR A 392 7.18 -1.12 30.33
CA TYR A 392 6.44 -0.68 29.15
C TYR A 392 6.48 -1.68 28.01
N VAL A 393 7.48 -2.55 27.96
CA VAL A 393 7.63 -3.55 26.89
C VAL A 393 6.47 -4.55 26.94
N ARG A 394 5.67 -4.60 25.87
CA ARG A 394 4.55 -5.55 25.70
C ARG A 394 4.84 -6.54 24.58
N CYS A 395 5.51 -6.09 23.53
CA CYS A 395 5.91 -6.90 22.37
C CYS A 395 7.41 -6.77 22.17
N LEU A 396 8.10 -7.88 21.96
CA LEU A 396 9.51 -7.87 21.59
C LEU A 396 9.68 -8.56 20.23
N THR A 397 10.29 -7.85 19.27
CA THR A 397 10.73 -8.43 18.01
C THR A 397 12.24 -8.63 18.04
N ILE A 398 12.74 -9.84 17.78
CA ILE A 398 14.17 -10.16 17.78
C ILE A 398 14.62 -10.63 16.40
N GLY A 399 15.79 -10.17 15.94
CA GLY A 399 16.47 -10.70 14.75
C GLY A 399 17.47 -11.81 15.07
N ASP A 400 17.90 -11.89 16.32
CA ASP A 400 18.83 -12.90 16.84
C ASP A 400 18.52 -13.14 18.34
N VAL A 401 18.62 -14.40 18.77
CA VAL A 401 18.44 -14.80 20.17
C VAL A 401 19.75 -14.61 20.97
N GLY A 402 20.90 -14.50 20.29
CA GLY A 402 22.22 -14.39 20.90
C GLY A 402 22.53 -15.56 21.83
N SER A 403 23.25 -15.29 22.91
CA SER A 403 23.54 -16.31 23.93
C SER A 403 22.35 -16.55 24.86
N LEU A 404 22.23 -17.78 25.39
CA LEU A 404 21.17 -18.14 26.35
C LEU A 404 21.17 -17.23 27.58
N SER A 405 22.34 -16.86 28.10
CA SER A 405 22.47 -15.99 29.27
C SER A 405 22.01 -14.55 28.97
N SER A 406 22.38 -14.01 27.81
CA SER A 406 21.91 -12.69 27.34
C SER A 406 20.38 -12.67 27.22
N PHE A 407 19.80 -13.69 26.58
CA PHE A 407 18.36 -13.78 26.39
C PHE A 407 17.60 -13.91 27.73
N LYS A 408 18.07 -14.76 28.64
CA LYS A 408 17.51 -14.89 30.00
C LYS A 408 17.54 -13.56 30.76
N SER A 409 18.69 -12.88 30.74
CA SER A 409 18.87 -11.57 31.40
C SER A 409 17.89 -10.52 30.84
N LEU A 410 17.70 -10.50 29.53
CA LEU A 410 16.75 -9.61 28.88
C LEU A 410 15.31 -9.92 29.32
N MET A 411 14.86 -11.18 29.22
CA MET A 411 13.48 -11.58 29.58
C MET A 411 13.11 -11.26 31.04
N ALA A 412 14.07 -11.38 31.95
CA ALA A 412 13.88 -11.05 33.36
C ALA A 412 13.52 -9.56 33.57
N LYS A 413 13.98 -8.66 32.68
CA LYS A 413 13.75 -7.21 32.78
C LYS A 413 12.43 -6.73 32.17
N MET A 414 11.63 -7.60 31.56
CA MET A 414 10.37 -7.23 30.89
C MET A 414 9.17 -7.98 31.51
N PRO A 415 8.71 -7.58 32.70
CA PRO A 415 7.68 -8.30 33.44
C PRO A 415 6.31 -8.34 32.76
N ALA A 416 6.06 -7.40 31.85
CA ALA A 416 4.79 -7.25 31.17
C ALA A 416 4.85 -7.72 29.70
N LEU A 417 5.88 -8.48 29.32
CA LEU A 417 5.98 -9.06 27.99
C LEU A 417 4.83 -10.05 27.74
N THR A 418 4.05 -9.78 26.71
CA THR A 418 2.94 -10.62 26.26
C THR A 418 3.12 -11.16 24.85
N GLU A 419 4.01 -10.57 24.04
CA GLU A 419 4.27 -11.03 22.68
C GLU A 419 5.77 -11.17 22.42
N LEU A 420 6.16 -12.31 21.85
CA LEU A 420 7.52 -12.55 21.38
C LEU A 420 7.47 -12.89 19.88
N ARG A 421 8.17 -12.09 19.08
CA ARG A 421 8.17 -12.18 17.62
C ARG A 421 9.59 -12.31 17.09
N GLY A 422 9.76 -13.12 16.04
CA GLY A 422 10.98 -13.12 15.25
C GLY A 422 10.91 -12.14 14.09
N ALA A 423 12.04 -11.53 13.76
CA ALA A 423 12.20 -10.74 12.56
C ALA A 423 12.35 -11.64 11.32
N ARG A 424 12.47 -11.02 10.14
CA ARG A 424 12.45 -11.67 8.81
C ARG A 424 13.36 -12.88 8.60
N ARG A 425 14.47 -12.96 9.31
CA ARG A 425 15.40 -14.10 9.18
C ARG A 425 14.95 -15.34 9.94
N CYS A 426 13.75 -15.31 10.53
CA CYS A 426 13.21 -16.36 11.39
C CYS A 426 14.27 -16.77 12.41
N PRO A 427 14.61 -15.89 13.39
CA PRO A 427 15.68 -16.15 14.35
C PRO A 427 15.55 -17.55 14.91
N SER A 428 16.68 -18.25 14.93
CA SER A 428 16.74 -19.61 15.43
C SER A 428 16.92 -19.61 16.94
N MET A 429 15.97 -20.21 17.65
CA MET A 429 16.02 -20.43 19.10
C MET A 429 16.29 -21.89 19.39
N THR A 430 17.36 -22.20 20.12
CA THR A 430 17.63 -23.60 20.51
C THR A 430 16.51 -24.15 21.40
N TRP A 431 16.31 -25.47 21.38
CA TRP A 431 15.32 -26.13 22.24
C TRP A 431 15.46 -25.77 23.72
N LYS A 432 16.70 -25.69 24.22
CA LYS A 432 16.98 -25.31 25.61
C LYS A 432 16.47 -23.90 25.92
N VAL A 433 16.71 -22.93 25.04
CA VAL A 433 16.20 -21.55 25.22
C VAL A 433 14.67 -21.55 25.21
N PHE A 434 14.04 -22.32 24.32
CA PHE A 434 12.59 -22.45 24.25
C PHE A 434 11.99 -23.09 25.51
N SER A 435 12.60 -24.16 26.02
CA SER A 435 12.22 -24.80 27.27
C SER A 435 12.36 -23.86 28.46
N ASP A 436 13.50 -23.16 28.57
CA ASP A 436 13.75 -22.16 29.61
C ASP A 436 12.73 -21.01 29.56
N LEU A 437 12.33 -20.58 28.36
CA LEU A 437 11.29 -19.56 28.15
C LEU A 437 9.95 -19.97 28.75
N GLY A 438 9.56 -21.22 28.55
CA GLY A 438 8.35 -21.80 29.11
C GLY A 438 8.43 -21.94 30.63
N GLU A 439 9.46 -22.63 31.13
CA GLU A 439 9.54 -23.07 32.54
C GLU A 439 9.89 -21.95 33.52
N SER A 440 10.75 -21.00 33.14
CA SER A 440 11.44 -20.13 34.12
C SER A 440 11.36 -18.64 33.85
N LEU A 441 10.90 -18.23 32.66
CA LEU A 441 10.93 -16.83 32.25
C LEU A 441 9.53 -16.22 32.14
N ARG A 442 8.88 -16.37 30.98
CA ARG A 442 7.67 -15.62 30.60
C ARG A 442 6.59 -16.48 29.95
N GLY A 443 6.75 -17.80 29.90
CA GLY A 443 5.73 -18.72 29.39
C GLY A 443 4.31 -18.42 29.88
N PRO A 444 4.09 -18.20 31.19
CA PRO A 444 2.76 -17.89 31.73
C PRO A 444 2.14 -16.56 31.29
N THR A 445 2.93 -15.57 30.86
CA THR A 445 2.44 -14.25 30.45
C THR A 445 2.29 -14.11 28.93
N LEU A 446 3.00 -14.94 28.16
CA LEU A 446 3.00 -14.90 26.70
C LEU A 446 1.64 -15.29 26.13
N LYS A 447 1.14 -14.43 25.25
CA LYS A 447 -0.08 -14.58 24.45
C LYS A 447 0.22 -14.81 22.98
N VAL A 448 1.36 -14.31 22.48
CA VAL A 448 1.77 -14.44 21.09
C VAL A 448 3.20 -14.94 21.01
N PHE A 449 3.42 -15.99 20.23
CA PHE A 449 4.74 -16.49 19.84
C PHE A 449 4.76 -16.70 18.33
N HIS A 450 5.54 -15.91 17.60
CA HIS A 450 5.48 -15.85 16.13
C HIS A 450 6.85 -15.66 15.48
N GLY A 451 7.09 -16.23 14.30
CA GLY A 451 8.26 -15.98 13.47
C GLY A 451 9.60 -16.49 14.02
N ILE A 452 9.62 -17.42 14.99
CA ILE A 452 10.86 -17.96 15.59
C ILE A 452 11.04 -19.41 15.16
N GLN A 453 12.17 -19.72 14.55
CA GLN A 453 12.51 -21.09 14.19
C GLN A 453 13.09 -21.81 15.40
N ILE A 454 12.63 -23.03 15.67
CA ILE A 454 13.22 -23.89 16.70
C ILE A 454 13.89 -25.05 15.96
N PRO A 455 15.23 -25.08 15.84
CA PRO A 455 15.91 -26.19 15.20
C PRO A 455 15.55 -27.53 15.86
N LYS A 456 15.73 -28.62 15.11
CA LYS A 456 15.41 -29.96 15.59
C LYS A 456 16.13 -30.24 16.92
N ALA A 457 15.35 -30.45 17.98
CA ALA A 457 15.85 -30.50 19.35
C ALA A 457 16.76 -31.69 19.67
N VAL A 458 16.56 -32.81 18.97
CA VAL A 458 17.17 -34.09 19.35
C VAL A 458 18.07 -34.62 18.25
N ALA A 459 19.21 -35.18 18.66
CA ALA A 459 20.08 -35.98 17.81
C ALA A 459 19.27 -37.10 17.11
N LYS A 460 19.79 -37.64 16.00
CA LYS A 460 19.10 -38.62 15.15
C LYS A 460 18.38 -39.69 15.98
N GLY A 461 17.04 -39.67 15.94
CA GLY A 461 16.17 -40.71 16.52
C GLY A 461 15.46 -40.37 17.83
N GLY A 462 15.80 -39.29 18.52
CA GLY A 462 15.11 -38.96 19.77
C GLY A 462 13.85 -38.09 19.59
N THR A 463 12.94 -38.15 20.57
CA THR A 463 11.67 -37.42 20.61
C THR A 463 11.62 -36.44 21.78
N ALA A 464 11.06 -35.26 21.55
CA ALA A 464 10.82 -34.26 22.60
C ALA A 464 9.56 -34.59 23.42
N ASN A 465 9.55 -34.14 24.67
CA ASN A 465 8.40 -34.26 25.55
C ASN A 465 7.41 -33.10 25.29
N PRO A 466 6.14 -33.37 24.95
CA PRO A 466 5.16 -32.31 24.68
C PRO A 466 4.74 -31.49 25.92
N VAL A 467 5.08 -31.93 27.14
CA VAL A 467 4.72 -31.22 28.40
C VAL A 467 5.10 -29.74 28.38
N ILE A 468 6.13 -29.33 27.63
CA ILE A 468 6.56 -27.93 27.53
C ILE A 468 5.44 -26.98 27.05
N PHE A 469 4.47 -27.47 26.28
CA PHE A 469 3.35 -26.64 25.83
C PHE A 469 2.43 -26.20 26.98
N ALA A 470 2.37 -26.97 28.07
CA ALA A 470 1.60 -26.61 29.27
C ALA A 470 2.17 -25.37 29.99
N SER A 471 3.43 -25.00 29.71
CA SER A 471 4.08 -23.81 30.26
C SER A 471 3.58 -22.49 29.64
N PHE A 472 2.67 -22.55 28.66
CA PHE A 472 2.11 -21.39 27.95
C PHE A 472 0.58 -21.31 28.08
N PRO A 473 0.02 -21.23 29.31
CA PRO A 473 -1.43 -21.29 29.55
C PRO A 473 -2.22 -20.12 28.93
N ARG A 474 -1.57 -19.00 28.64
CA ARG A 474 -2.18 -17.79 28.08
C ARG A 474 -2.00 -17.63 26.57
N MET A 475 -1.43 -18.64 25.89
CA MET A 475 -1.16 -18.56 24.46
C MET A 475 -2.46 -18.41 23.65
N GLN A 476 -2.50 -17.38 22.80
CA GLN A 476 -3.63 -17.06 21.91
C GLN A 476 -3.25 -17.18 20.44
N LYS A 477 -2.03 -16.75 20.06
CA LYS A 477 -1.48 -16.92 18.71
C LYS A 477 -0.15 -17.67 18.79
N TYR A 478 -0.06 -18.81 18.12
CA TYR A 478 1.13 -19.67 18.16
C TYR A 478 1.60 -20.03 16.76
N GLU A 479 2.83 -19.64 16.42
CA GLU A 479 3.52 -20.16 15.25
C GLU A 479 4.50 -21.26 15.65
N TRP A 480 4.36 -22.42 15.01
CA TRP A 480 5.28 -23.52 15.11
C TRP A 480 6.15 -23.66 13.87
N ASN A 481 7.46 -23.53 14.06
CA ASN A 481 8.47 -23.70 13.01
C ASN A 481 9.61 -24.61 13.51
N SER A 482 9.34 -25.92 13.59
CA SER A 482 10.32 -26.94 14.01
C SER A 482 9.99 -28.34 13.53
N SER A 483 10.95 -29.04 12.92
CA SER A 483 10.84 -30.48 12.59
C SER A 483 11.10 -31.42 13.77
N THR A 484 10.98 -30.95 15.01
CA THR A 484 11.21 -31.76 16.20
C THR A 484 10.10 -32.82 16.34
N PRO A 485 10.44 -34.12 16.39
CA PRO A 485 9.43 -35.16 16.63
C PRO A 485 9.07 -35.20 18.11
N PHE A 486 7.79 -35.39 18.41
CA PHE A 486 7.26 -35.53 19.76
C PHE A 486 6.84 -36.95 20.10
N LYS A 487 6.86 -37.23 21.41
CA LYS A 487 6.12 -38.34 22.03
C LYS A 487 4.62 -38.07 21.93
N THR A 488 3.82 -39.04 21.47
CA THR A 488 2.40 -38.87 21.12
C THR A 488 1.43 -39.52 22.11
N GLU A 489 1.92 -40.08 23.21
CA GLU A 489 1.07 -40.72 24.22
C GLU A 489 0.10 -39.70 24.83
N PRO A 490 -1.23 -39.94 24.77
CA PRO A 490 -2.23 -38.96 25.23
C PRO A 490 -2.07 -38.53 26.69
N LYS A 491 -1.47 -39.37 27.54
CA LYS A 491 -1.28 -39.10 28.97
C LYS A 491 -0.19 -38.06 29.27
N LEU A 492 0.64 -37.71 28.28
CA LEU A 492 1.77 -36.79 28.49
C LEU A 492 1.37 -35.32 28.44
N ILE A 493 0.18 -34.98 27.93
CA ILE A 493 -0.25 -33.58 27.81
C ILE A 493 -1.64 -33.39 28.40
N GLY A 494 -1.80 -32.30 29.17
CA GLY A 494 -3.09 -31.92 29.70
C GLY A 494 -4.07 -31.60 28.56
N VAL A 495 -5.29 -32.12 28.68
CA VAL A 495 -6.37 -31.95 27.71
C VAL A 495 -6.72 -30.47 27.49
N ASP A 496 -6.51 -29.65 28.53
CA ASP A 496 -6.72 -28.20 28.61
C ASP A 496 -5.50 -27.35 28.17
N THR A 497 -4.39 -28.00 27.78
CA THR A 497 -3.23 -27.28 27.22
C THR A 497 -3.68 -26.50 25.98
N PHE A 498 -3.27 -25.23 25.90
CA PHE A 498 -3.69 -24.30 24.85
C PHE A 498 -5.21 -24.05 24.76
N SER A 499 -5.91 -24.03 25.90
CA SER A 499 -7.35 -23.73 25.95
C SER A 499 -7.73 -22.36 25.35
N LEU A 500 -6.83 -21.38 25.42
CA LEU A 500 -7.01 -20.02 24.89
C LEU A 500 -6.45 -19.82 23.48
N LEU A 501 -5.91 -20.85 22.83
CA LEU A 501 -5.30 -20.75 21.51
C LEU A 501 -6.38 -20.50 20.45
N VAL A 502 -6.29 -19.37 19.76
CA VAL A 502 -7.21 -18.92 18.71
C VAL A 502 -6.61 -19.10 17.32
N ASP A 503 -5.32 -18.81 17.17
CA ASP A 503 -4.57 -18.83 15.91
C ASP A 503 -3.37 -19.77 16.02
N LEU A 504 -3.31 -20.75 15.11
CA LEU A 504 -2.18 -21.66 14.95
C LEU A 504 -1.61 -21.56 13.54
N THR A 505 -0.37 -21.09 13.44
CA THR A 505 0.41 -21.16 12.20
C THR A 505 1.46 -22.25 12.30
N VAL A 506 1.60 -23.10 11.29
CA VAL A 506 2.58 -24.18 11.24
C VAL A 506 3.33 -24.11 9.92
N THR A 507 4.62 -23.82 9.99
CA THR A 507 5.47 -23.68 8.81
C THR A 507 6.24 -24.97 8.55
N THR A 508 7.23 -25.27 9.37
CA THR A 508 7.99 -26.52 9.32
C THR A 508 7.60 -27.41 10.50
N PHE A 509 7.23 -28.67 10.27
CA PHE A 509 6.86 -29.59 11.37
C PHE A 509 7.09 -31.07 11.08
N HIS A 510 7.10 -31.87 12.15
CA HIS A 510 7.01 -33.33 12.10
C HIS A 510 5.57 -33.77 12.41
N GLU A 511 5.06 -34.83 11.77
CA GLU A 511 3.65 -35.25 11.87
C GLU A 511 3.17 -35.47 13.33
N SER A 512 4.05 -35.99 14.20
CA SER A 512 3.74 -36.19 15.61
C SER A 512 3.42 -34.91 16.38
N PHE A 513 3.78 -33.73 15.88
CA PHE A 513 3.30 -32.45 16.43
C PHE A 513 1.78 -32.32 16.30
N LEU A 514 1.22 -32.65 15.13
CA LEU A 514 -0.24 -32.61 14.94
C LEU A 514 -0.96 -33.72 15.71
N ASP A 515 -0.31 -34.87 15.94
CA ASP A 515 -0.86 -35.92 16.80
C ASP A 515 -0.94 -35.47 18.26
N VAL A 516 0.08 -34.76 18.75
CA VAL A 516 0.07 -34.13 20.08
C VAL A 516 -1.05 -33.10 20.18
N LEU A 517 -1.20 -32.20 19.20
CA LEU A 517 -2.31 -31.25 19.18
C LEU A 517 -3.68 -31.94 19.14
N SER A 518 -3.79 -33.06 18.40
CA SER A 518 -5.02 -33.88 18.35
C SER A 518 -5.36 -34.55 19.69
N ASN A 519 -4.44 -34.60 20.65
CA ASN A 519 -4.73 -35.08 22.00
C ASN A 519 -5.27 -33.96 22.92
N MET A 520 -5.18 -32.69 22.53
CA MET A 520 -5.71 -31.52 23.28
C MET A 520 -7.12 -31.16 22.82
N GLU A 521 -7.88 -30.36 23.58
CA GLU A 521 -9.22 -29.90 23.15
C GLU A 521 -9.19 -28.64 22.29
N LEU A 522 -8.27 -27.70 22.57
CA LEU A 522 -8.12 -26.42 21.85
C LEU A 522 -9.44 -25.65 21.63
N PRO A 523 -10.35 -25.53 22.61
CA PRO A 523 -11.73 -25.06 22.41
C PRO A 523 -11.84 -23.71 21.69
N SER A 524 -10.87 -22.82 21.85
CA SER A 524 -10.87 -21.47 21.27
C SER A 524 -10.32 -21.40 19.83
N LEU A 525 -9.80 -22.50 19.28
CA LEU A 525 -9.10 -22.50 17.99
C LEU A 525 -10.05 -22.19 16.84
N GLN A 526 -9.74 -21.14 16.08
CA GLN A 526 -10.54 -20.63 14.97
C GLN A 526 -9.75 -20.49 13.68
N THR A 527 -8.46 -20.15 13.77
CA THR A 527 -7.60 -19.89 12.61
C THR A 527 -6.46 -20.90 12.57
N VAL A 528 -6.25 -21.55 11.42
CA VAL A 528 -5.14 -22.47 11.19
C VAL A 528 -4.47 -22.17 9.86
N ALA A 529 -3.14 -22.06 9.86
CA ALA A 529 -2.35 -21.84 8.65
C ALA A 529 -1.22 -22.86 8.51
N PHE A 530 -1.18 -23.61 7.41
CA PHE A 530 -0.09 -24.54 7.08
C PHE A 530 0.68 -24.06 5.85
N ALA A 531 1.97 -23.77 6.03
CA ALA A 531 2.80 -23.21 4.94
C ALA A 531 3.43 -24.26 4.03
N VAL A 532 3.65 -25.49 4.51
CA VAL A 532 4.41 -26.54 3.79
C VAL A 532 3.56 -27.78 3.56
N GLN A 533 3.84 -28.49 2.46
CA GLN A 533 3.29 -29.82 2.18
C GLN A 533 3.80 -30.82 3.22
N SER A 534 2.94 -31.17 4.15
CA SER A 534 3.20 -32.17 5.19
C SER A 534 2.23 -33.33 5.06
N LYS A 535 2.72 -34.54 5.30
CA LYS A 535 1.86 -35.69 5.55
C LYS A 535 1.25 -35.58 6.95
N GLY A 536 0.06 -36.16 7.13
CA GLY A 536 -0.65 -36.17 8.41
C GLY A 536 -1.60 -34.98 8.56
N GLY A 537 -2.25 -34.89 9.72
CA GLY A 537 -3.27 -33.85 10.01
C GLY A 537 -4.71 -34.29 9.82
N ALA A 538 -4.97 -35.45 9.22
CA ALA A 538 -6.32 -36.01 9.10
C ALA A 538 -7.01 -36.14 10.48
N ARG A 539 -6.28 -36.63 11.48
CA ARG A 539 -6.77 -36.73 12.87
C ARG A 539 -7.04 -35.36 13.48
N PHE A 540 -6.18 -34.38 13.19
CA PHE A 540 -6.31 -33.01 13.67
C PHE A 540 -7.57 -32.33 13.11
N PHE A 541 -7.78 -32.37 11.79
CA PHE A 541 -8.98 -31.78 11.18
C PHE A 541 -10.25 -32.53 11.58
N ARG A 542 -10.21 -33.85 11.75
CA ARG A 542 -11.37 -34.59 12.27
C ARG A 542 -11.75 -34.14 13.68
N LYS A 543 -10.76 -33.87 14.54
CA LYS A 543 -11.02 -33.42 15.92
C LYS A 543 -11.41 -31.95 16.01
N HIS A 544 -10.75 -31.07 15.24
CA HIS A 544 -10.84 -29.62 15.43
C HIS A 544 -11.48 -28.87 14.28
N GLY A 545 -11.65 -29.47 13.10
CA GLY A 545 -12.15 -28.79 11.90
C GLY A 545 -13.53 -28.15 12.08
N GLY A 546 -14.40 -28.75 12.89
CA GLY A 546 -15.77 -28.26 13.14
C GLY A 546 -15.87 -26.82 13.66
N LYS A 547 -14.82 -26.30 14.31
CA LYS A 547 -14.77 -24.94 14.87
C LYS A 547 -13.88 -23.98 14.08
N LEU A 548 -13.15 -24.46 13.06
CA LEU A 548 -12.25 -23.63 12.28
C LEU A 548 -13.06 -22.71 11.36
N ARG A 549 -12.76 -21.42 11.45
CA ARG A 549 -13.37 -20.35 10.63
C ARG A 549 -12.42 -19.91 9.52
N GLU A 550 -11.12 -19.92 9.77
CA GLU A 550 -10.12 -19.45 8.81
C GLU A 550 -9.05 -20.53 8.59
N LEU A 551 -8.83 -20.89 7.33
CA LEU A 551 -7.81 -21.86 6.93
C LEU A 551 -6.85 -21.25 5.92
N THR A 552 -5.55 -21.43 6.13
CA THR A 552 -4.53 -21.19 5.10
C THR A 552 -3.86 -22.50 4.73
N LEU A 553 -3.98 -22.94 3.47
CA LEU A 553 -3.51 -24.24 3.00
C LEU A 553 -2.84 -24.13 1.63
N SER A 554 -1.89 -25.01 1.34
CA SER A 554 -1.36 -25.19 -0.01
C SER A 554 -2.35 -25.94 -0.91
N VAL A 555 -2.22 -25.79 -2.23
CA VAL A 555 -3.05 -26.51 -3.22
C VAL A 555 -3.04 -28.02 -3.00
N ALA A 556 -1.87 -28.61 -2.73
CA ALA A 556 -1.75 -30.05 -2.49
C ALA A 556 -2.46 -30.53 -1.22
N GLN A 557 -2.54 -29.69 -0.17
CA GLN A 557 -3.29 -30.03 1.04
C GLN A 557 -4.80 -29.96 0.81
N ILE A 558 -5.26 -29.01 -0.01
CA ILE A 558 -6.68 -28.91 -0.37
C ILE A 558 -7.13 -30.13 -1.18
N GLU A 559 -6.26 -30.64 -2.06
CA GLU A 559 -6.50 -31.83 -2.86
C GLU A 559 -6.29 -33.15 -2.09
N ASP A 560 -5.72 -33.10 -0.87
CA ASP A 560 -5.49 -34.29 -0.06
C ASP A 560 -6.81 -34.85 0.50
N THR A 561 -7.26 -35.93 -0.12
CA THR A 561 -8.46 -36.68 0.29
C THR A 561 -8.42 -37.16 1.74
N GLN A 562 -7.24 -37.34 2.35
CA GLN A 562 -7.11 -37.75 3.76
C GLN A 562 -7.45 -36.60 4.71
N LEU A 563 -7.15 -35.35 4.33
CA LEU A 563 -7.50 -34.17 5.13
C LEU A 563 -9.00 -33.90 5.07
N ALA A 564 -9.64 -34.21 3.94
CA ALA A 564 -11.08 -34.08 3.71
C ALA A 564 -11.64 -32.74 4.25
N ILE A 565 -10.94 -31.64 3.99
CA ILE A 565 -11.20 -30.33 4.63
C ILE A 565 -12.64 -29.85 4.41
N TRP A 566 -13.22 -30.15 3.25
CA TRP A 566 -14.60 -29.81 2.92
C TRP A 566 -15.63 -30.53 3.81
N HIS A 567 -15.29 -31.72 4.29
CA HIS A 567 -16.12 -32.49 5.22
C HIS A 567 -15.83 -32.14 6.68
N ASN A 568 -14.54 -32.02 7.02
CA ASN A 568 -14.10 -31.83 8.39
C ASN A 568 -14.24 -30.38 8.89
N CYS A 569 -14.32 -29.39 8.00
CA CYS A 569 -14.38 -27.96 8.34
C CYS A 569 -15.68 -27.29 7.85
N PRO A 570 -16.86 -27.71 8.37
CA PRO A 570 -18.16 -27.19 7.93
C PRO A 570 -18.43 -25.72 8.31
N SER A 571 -17.67 -25.16 9.27
CA SER A 571 -17.82 -23.78 9.77
C SER A 571 -16.85 -22.78 9.13
N MET A 572 -16.12 -23.20 8.09
CA MET A 572 -15.09 -22.39 7.44
C MET A 572 -15.72 -21.18 6.72
N GLN A 573 -15.24 -19.98 7.05
CA GLN A 573 -15.65 -18.69 6.50
C GLN A 573 -14.59 -18.10 5.55
N VAL A 574 -13.31 -18.32 5.84
CA VAL A 574 -12.19 -17.83 5.02
C VAL A 574 -11.27 -18.98 4.65
N LEU A 575 -11.00 -19.13 3.35
CA LEU A 575 -10.00 -20.05 2.82
C LEU A 575 -8.91 -19.27 2.10
N THR A 576 -7.72 -19.26 2.65
CA THR A 576 -6.50 -18.75 2.02
C THR A 576 -5.74 -19.89 1.35
N VAL A 577 -5.51 -19.78 0.05
CA VAL A 577 -4.80 -20.75 -0.77
C VAL A 577 -3.39 -20.25 -1.05
N SER A 578 -2.40 -20.89 -0.44
CA SER A 578 -0.98 -20.64 -0.67
C SER A 578 -0.58 -21.14 -2.06
N TYR A 579 -0.38 -20.20 -2.99
CA TYR A 579 -0.11 -20.44 -4.40
C TYR A 579 1.39 -20.55 -4.68
N SER A 580 1.82 -21.70 -5.20
CA SER A 580 3.21 -21.96 -5.61
C SER A 580 3.35 -22.09 -7.12
N SER A 581 4.50 -21.70 -7.66
CA SER A 581 4.83 -21.91 -9.07
C SER A 581 5.00 -23.40 -9.46
N LYS A 582 5.04 -24.31 -8.48
CA LYS A 582 5.12 -25.76 -8.71
C LYS A 582 3.74 -26.43 -8.75
N PHE A 583 2.75 -25.84 -8.08
CA PHE A 583 1.43 -26.43 -7.87
C PHE A 583 0.35 -25.38 -8.16
N PRO A 584 -0.02 -25.14 -9.43
CA PRO A 584 -1.06 -24.20 -9.76
C PRO A 584 -2.40 -24.67 -9.21
N ALA A 585 -3.19 -23.76 -8.63
CA ALA A 585 -4.57 -24.05 -8.27
C ALA A 585 -5.40 -24.36 -9.53
N THR A 586 -6.13 -25.47 -9.50
CA THR A 586 -6.96 -25.98 -10.59
C THR A 586 -8.44 -25.93 -10.19
N ALA A 587 -9.36 -26.04 -11.15
CA ALA A 587 -10.79 -26.08 -10.83
C ALA A 587 -11.15 -27.19 -9.82
N THR A 588 -10.43 -28.32 -9.84
CA THR A 588 -10.66 -29.46 -8.94
C THR A 588 -10.32 -29.19 -7.49
N CYS A 589 -9.45 -28.23 -7.18
CA CYS A 589 -9.12 -27.95 -5.78
C CYS A 589 -10.28 -27.25 -5.04
N LEU A 590 -11.18 -26.56 -5.75
CA LEU A 590 -12.33 -25.84 -5.16
C LEU A 590 -13.69 -26.45 -5.56
N THR A 591 -13.72 -27.77 -5.77
CA THR A 591 -14.96 -28.54 -5.97
C THR A 591 -15.25 -29.40 -4.74
N PRO A 592 -15.89 -28.86 -3.69
CA PRO A 592 -16.25 -29.64 -2.53
C PRO A 592 -17.27 -30.73 -2.91
N THR A 593 -17.25 -31.85 -2.21
CA THR A 593 -18.22 -32.95 -2.41
C THR A 593 -19.63 -32.62 -1.91
N LYS A 594 -19.75 -31.59 -1.06
CA LYS A 594 -21.00 -31.02 -0.55
C LYS A 594 -20.90 -29.50 -0.57
N ASP A 595 -22.03 -28.82 -0.73
CA ASP A 595 -22.06 -27.37 -0.67
C ASP A 595 -21.53 -26.86 0.68
N ASN A 596 -20.68 -25.84 0.64
CA ASN A 596 -20.17 -25.18 1.83
C ASN A 596 -20.96 -23.88 2.03
N ALA A 597 -21.92 -23.92 2.96
CA ALA A 597 -22.85 -22.82 3.20
C ALA A 597 -22.24 -21.64 3.97
N THR A 598 -21.02 -21.76 4.50
CA THR A 598 -20.42 -20.75 5.39
C THR A 598 -19.24 -20.02 4.76
N LEU A 599 -18.66 -20.51 3.66
CA LEU A 599 -17.46 -19.92 3.06
C LEU A 599 -17.78 -18.58 2.40
N GLU A 600 -17.31 -17.49 3.00
CA GLU A 600 -17.54 -16.11 2.57
C GLU A 600 -16.39 -15.54 1.74
N ARG A 601 -15.16 -15.99 1.98
CA ARG A 601 -13.96 -15.42 1.35
C ARG A 601 -12.98 -16.49 0.90
N ILE A 602 -12.50 -16.37 -0.33
CA ILE A 602 -11.37 -17.15 -0.86
C ILE A 602 -10.22 -16.20 -1.20
N ALA A 603 -9.11 -16.32 -0.49
CA ALA A 603 -7.92 -15.52 -0.75
C ALA A 603 -6.83 -16.39 -1.37
N PHE A 604 -6.10 -15.87 -2.37
CA PHE A 604 -4.88 -16.49 -2.85
C PHE A 604 -3.69 -15.67 -2.35
N THR A 605 -2.63 -16.33 -1.90
CA THR A 605 -1.38 -15.69 -1.47
C THR A 605 -0.22 -16.26 -2.28
N LYS A 606 0.78 -15.43 -2.61
CA LYS A 606 1.96 -15.88 -3.35
C LYS A 606 2.99 -16.47 -2.37
N THR A 607 3.60 -17.60 -2.72
CA THR A 607 4.85 -18.03 -2.09
C THR A 607 6.03 -17.25 -2.66
N GLU A 608 7.19 -17.27 -1.98
CA GLU A 608 8.42 -16.58 -2.41
C GLU A 608 8.88 -16.98 -3.83
N ASP A 609 8.47 -18.16 -4.32
CA ASP A 609 8.83 -18.71 -5.63
C ASP A 609 7.97 -18.17 -6.79
N CYS A 610 7.01 -17.27 -6.57
CA CYS A 610 6.04 -16.86 -7.58
C CYS A 610 6.06 -15.35 -7.88
N TYR A 611 7.01 -14.92 -8.72
CA TYR A 611 7.08 -13.54 -9.21
C TYR A 611 6.26 -13.30 -10.49
N ARG A 612 6.02 -14.35 -11.29
CA ARG A 612 5.28 -14.26 -12.56
C ARG A 612 4.45 -15.53 -12.81
N LEU A 613 3.22 -15.34 -13.30
CA LEU A 613 2.39 -16.45 -13.77
C LEU A 613 2.90 -16.97 -15.13
N LYS A 614 3.38 -18.21 -15.14
CA LYS A 614 3.67 -18.96 -16.38
C LYS A 614 2.40 -19.15 -17.22
N GLN A 615 2.55 -19.38 -18.53
CA GLN A 615 1.39 -19.47 -19.44
C GLN A 615 0.42 -20.61 -19.07
N ASN A 616 0.94 -21.79 -18.70
CA ASN A 616 0.14 -22.90 -18.19
C ASN A 616 -0.65 -22.52 -16.92
N HIS A 617 -0.04 -21.77 -16.00
CA HIS A 617 -0.72 -21.27 -14.81
C HIS A 617 -1.84 -20.28 -15.14
N LYS A 618 -1.63 -19.43 -16.14
CA LYS A 618 -2.67 -18.50 -16.62
C LYS A 618 -3.90 -19.26 -17.10
N GLN A 619 -3.71 -20.40 -17.78
CA GLN A 619 -4.82 -21.24 -18.24
C GLN A 619 -5.54 -21.93 -17.07
N ALA A 620 -4.80 -22.56 -16.15
CA ALA A 620 -5.38 -23.20 -14.97
C ALA A 620 -6.18 -22.20 -14.11
N LEU A 621 -5.63 -21.00 -13.93
CA LEU A 621 -6.27 -19.91 -13.22
C LEU A 621 -7.54 -19.40 -13.92
N ASN A 622 -7.55 -19.34 -15.25
CA ASN A 622 -8.75 -18.97 -15.99
C ASN A 622 -9.85 -20.03 -15.81
N GLN A 623 -9.49 -21.32 -15.84
CA GLN A 623 -10.43 -22.42 -15.58
C GLN A 623 -10.96 -22.37 -14.14
N LEU A 624 -10.08 -22.13 -13.18
CA LEU A 624 -10.43 -21.95 -11.76
C LEU A 624 -11.41 -20.78 -11.57
N MET A 625 -11.11 -19.61 -12.13
CA MET A 625 -11.97 -18.43 -12.01
C MET A 625 -13.32 -18.64 -12.70
N ALA A 626 -13.36 -19.31 -13.85
CA ALA A 626 -14.61 -19.65 -14.52
C ALA A 626 -15.45 -20.65 -13.70
N ALA A 627 -14.80 -21.65 -13.10
CA ALA A 627 -15.45 -22.63 -12.23
C ALA A 627 -16.02 -21.95 -10.98
N LEU A 628 -15.24 -21.11 -10.28
CA LEU A 628 -15.71 -20.36 -9.12
C LEU A 628 -16.87 -19.42 -9.46
N ALA A 629 -16.77 -18.66 -10.55
CA ALA A 629 -17.83 -17.77 -10.98
C ALA A 629 -19.14 -18.51 -11.31
N SER A 630 -19.06 -19.77 -11.75
CA SER A 630 -20.23 -20.59 -12.11
C SER A 630 -20.70 -21.54 -11.00
N SER A 631 -19.89 -21.74 -9.95
CA SER A 631 -20.15 -22.76 -8.92
C SER A 631 -21.25 -22.35 -7.95
N SER A 632 -22.29 -23.17 -7.81
CA SER A 632 -23.32 -23.03 -6.76
C SER A 632 -22.86 -23.54 -5.39
N ASN A 633 -21.69 -24.17 -5.30
CA ASN A 633 -21.24 -24.88 -4.10
C ASN A 633 -20.87 -23.95 -2.94
N PHE A 634 -20.80 -22.63 -3.18
CA PHE A 634 -20.44 -21.61 -2.19
C PHE A 634 -21.50 -20.50 -2.15
N PRO A 635 -22.72 -20.76 -1.63
CA PRO A 635 -23.80 -19.78 -1.64
C PRO A 635 -23.52 -18.54 -0.78
N ALA A 636 -22.65 -18.64 0.23
CA ALA A 636 -22.26 -17.51 1.09
C ALA A 636 -21.05 -16.72 0.57
N LEU A 637 -20.44 -17.11 -0.56
CA LEU A 637 -19.23 -16.46 -1.06
C LEU A 637 -19.52 -15.00 -1.40
N ARG A 638 -18.70 -14.09 -0.87
CA ARG A 638 -18.79 -12.62 -1.08
C ARG A 638 -17.52 -12.04 -1.67
N GLU A 639 -16.38 -12.71 -1.50
CA GLU A 639 -15.10 -12.16 -1.91
C GLU A 639 -14.12 -13.23 -2.41
N VAL A 640 -13.45 -12.93 -3.51
CA VAL A 640 -12.29 -13.66 -4.02
C VAL A 640 -11.14 -12.68 -4.16
N SER A 641 -9.97 -12.93 -3.56
CA SER A 641 -8.81 -12.05 -3.68
C SER A 641 -7.61 -12.76 -4.31
N HIS A 642 -6.90 -12.14 -5.25
CA HIS A 642 -5.79 -12.81 -5.95
C HIS A 642 -4.57 -11.88 -6.14
N PRO A 643 -3.33 -12.36 -5.87
CA PRO A 643 -2.16 -11.49 -5.76
C PRO A 643 -1.66 -10.97 -7.11
N PHE A 644 -2.04 -11.64 -8.21
CA PHE A 644 -1.73 -11.23 -9.58
C PHE A 644 -2.92 -10.55 -10.29
N CYS A 645 -3.98 -10.22 -9.56
CA CYS A 645 -5.14 -9.53 -10.11
C CYS A 645 -4.89 -8.02 -10.16
N GLU A 646 -4.29 -7.58 -11.26
CA GLU A 646 -4.04 -6.17 -11.53
C GLU A 646 -5.23 -5.58 -12.31
N TRP A 647 -5.75 -4.45 -11.82
CA TRP A 647 -6.85 -3.77 -12.49
C TRP A 647 -6.31 -2.92 -13.64
N PRO A 648 -6.76 -3.18 -14.89
CA PRO A 648 -6.41 -2.33 -16.01
C PRO A 648 -6.99 -0.92 -15.83
N THR A 649 -6.31 0.07 -16.39
CA THR A 649 -6.66 1.47 -16.15
C THR A 649 -7.17 2.18 -17.38
N ALA A 650 -6.67 1.79 -18.55
CA ALA A 650 -7.16 2.30 -19.82
C ALA A 650 -8.40 1.53 -20.29
N GLU A 651 -9.31 2.23 -20.97
CA GLU A 651 -10.55 1.65 -21.49
C GLU A 651 -10.30 0.42 -22.39
N PRO A 652 -9.30 0.42 -23.29
CA PRO A 652 -9.05 -0.78 -24.10
C PRO A 652 -8.43 -1.93 -23.32
N GLU A 653 -7.59 -1.65 -22.32
CA GLU A 653 -7.07 -2.70 -21.43
C GLU A 653 -8.21 -3.33 -20.60
N ILE A 654 -9.17 -2.52 -20.15
CA ILE A 654 -10.36 -2.99 -19.43
C ILE A 654 -11.15 -3.97 -20.31
N SER A 655 -11.39 -3.60 -21.58
CA SER A 655 -12.13 -4.46 -22.52
C SER A 655 -11.41 -5.79 -22.81
N ASN A 656 -10.08 -5.79 -22.80
CA ASN A 656 -9.25 -6.96 -23.08
C ASN A 656 -8.88 -7.76 -21.82
N SER A 657 -9.06 -7.19 -20.63
CA SER A 657 -8.65 -7.81 -19.39
C SER A 657 -9.55 -8.97 -19.01
N ARG A 658 -8.93 -10.14 -18.89
CA ARG A 658 -9.55 -11.32 -18.30
C ARG A 658 -9.99 -11.11 -16.84
N TRP A 659 -9.27 -10.28 -16.09
CA TRP A 659 -9.60 -10.01 -14.69
C TRP A 659 -10.90 -9.23 -14.58
N VAL A 660 -11.09 -8.24 -15.46
CA VAL A 660 -12.34 -7.50 -15.55
C VAL A 660 -13.49 -8.43 -15.95
N LYS A 661 -13.31 -9.27 -16.97
CA LYS A 661 -14.34 -10.24 -17.40
C LYS A 661 -14.74 -11.20 -16.27
N SER A 662 -13.77 -11.72 -15.52
CA SER A 662 -14.05 -12.55 -14.35
C SER A 662 -14.74 -11.76 -13.24
N ALA A 663 -14.27 -10.54 -12.95
CA ALA A 663 -14.86 -9.70 -11.93
C ALA A 663 -16.32 -9.33 -12.22
N GLU A 664 -16.66 -9.01 -13.48
CA GLU A 664 -18.05 -8.75 -13.89
C GLU A 664 -18.94 -9.99 -13.67
N LYS A 665 -18.46 -11.19 -14.01
CA LYS A 665 -19.18 -12.45 -13.73
C LYS A 665 -19.35 -12.73 -12.23
N PHE A 666 -18.34 -12.41 -11.41
CA PHE A 666 -18.46 -12.51 -9.95
C PHE A 666 -19.51 -11.53 -9.41
N LEU A 667 -19.52 -10.29 -9.93
CA LEU A 667 -20.47 -9.25 -9.51
C LEU A 667 -21.92 -9.59 -9.86
N GLU A 668 -22.18 -10.29 -10.96
CA GLU A 668 -23.52 -10.82 -11.30
C GLU A 668 -24.09 -11.72 -10.20
N ARG A 669 -23.23 -12.29 -9.35
CA ARG A 669 -23.60 -13.12 -8.20
C ARG A 669 -23.43 -12.42 -6.85
N GLY A 670 -23.10 -11.14 -6.84
CA GLY A 670 -22.78 -10.40 -5.61
C GLY A 670 -21.42 -10.73 -4.99
N VAL A 671 -20.52 -11.38 -5.73
CA VAL A 671 -19.15 -11.69 -5.29
C VAL A 671 -18.19 -10.61 -5.80
N ARG A 672 -17.28 -10.13 -4.94
CA ARG A 672 -16.26 -9.15 -5.31
C ARG A 672 -14.94 -9.85 -5.64
N LEU A 673 -14.35 -9.55 -6.80
CA LEU A 673 -12.97 -9.91 -7.09
C LEU A 673 -12.05 -8.76 -6.62
N VAL A 674 -11.03 -9.08 -5.84
CA VAL A 674 -10.13 -8.14 -5.14
C VAL A 674 -8.68 -8.34 -5.59
N GLY A 675 -8.01 -7.23 -5.91
CA GLY A 675 -6.59 -7.21 -6.29
C GLY A 675 -5.64 -7.26 -5.08
N PRO A 676 -4.32 -7.24 -5.30
CA PRO A 676 -3.32 -7.26 -4.23
C PRO A 676 -3.37 -6.01 -3.33
N SER A 677 -3.92 -4.90 -3.81
CA SER A 677 -4.10 -3.66 -3.04
C SER A 677 -5.31 -3.70 -2.09
N GLY A 678 -6.03 -4.81 -2.00
CA GLY A 678 -7.29 -4.90 -1.24
C GLY A 678 -8.46 -4.17 -1.92
N VAL A 679 -8.26 -3.58 -3.10
CA VAL A 679 -9.30 -2.85 -3.83
C VAL A 679 -10.09 -3.81 -4.74
N PRO A 680 -11.43 -3.89 -4.61
CA PRO A 680 -12.26 -4.67 -5.51
C PRO A 680 -12.41 -3.99 -6.87
N TRP A 681 -12.70 -4.77 -7.91
CA TRP A 681 -13.17 -4.21 -9.18
C TRP A 681 -14.46 -3.43 -8.97
N ARG A 682 -14.50 -2.21 -9.50
CA ARG A 682 -15.71 -1.40 -9.58
C ARG A 682 -16.07 -1.24 -11.06
N PRO A 683 -17.27 -1.66 -11.48
CA PRO A 683 -17.74 -1.41 -12.84
C PRO A 683 -17.64 0.09 -13.14
N ARG A 684 -16.96 0.44 -14.23
CA ARG A 684 -16.88 1.83 -14.66
C ARG A 684 -18.19 2.25 -15.32
N LEU A 685 -18.47 3.55 -15.31
CA LEU A 685 -19.57 4.15 -16.05
C LEU A 685 -19.50 3.68 -17.52
N LYS A 686 -20.45 2.83 -17.91
CA LYS A 686 -20.57 2.37 -19.30
C LYS A 686 -21.25 3.47 -20.09
N PHE A 687 -20.69 3.81 -21.24
CA PHE A 687 -21.34 4.74 -22.16
C PHE A 687 -22.66 4.10 -22.64
N VAL A 688 -23.78 4.62 -22.17
CA VAL A 688 -25.09 4.29 -22.72
C VAL A 688 -25.18 5.06 -24.04
N LYS A 689 -24.96 4.36 -25.17
CA LYS A 689 -25.32 4.91 -26.47
C LYS A 689 -26.80 5.27 -26.39
N SER A 690 -27.14 6.56 -26.39
CA SER A 690 -28.52 6.97 -26.57
C SER A 690 -29.01 6.32 -27.86
N LYS A 691 -30.04 5.48 -27.77
CA LYS A 691 -30.74 4.98 -28.96
C LYS A 691 -31.23 6.24 -29.67
N LYS A 692 -30.63 6.53 -30.83
CA LYS A 692 -31.08 7.60 -31.72
C LYS A 692 -32.38 7.21 -32.38
#